data_AF-A0A1A8KGP8-F1
#
_entry.id   AF-A0A1A8KGP8-F1
#
_cell.length_a   1.000
_cell.length_b   1.000
_cell.length_c   1.000
_cell.angle_alpha   90.00
_cell.angle_beta   90.00
_cell.angle_gamma   90.00
#
_symmetry.space_group_name_H-M   'P 1'
#
loop_
_entity.id
_entity.type
_entity.pdbx_description
1 polymer ?
#
loop_
_entity_poly.entity_id
_entity_poly.type
_entity_poly.pdbx_seq_one_letter_code
_entity_poly.pdbx_strand_id
1 'polypeptide(L)'
;CKERRTLTSEELASSPWLAESAAWHQSPGEACVLDDYLCEEFYSLATAQLPGSLLQQQRMELLALLEKHWETGHCYSQYLTAQVIDHDGRVVRNTRSSFHHFLCCLEWIPAHRPTREGPQERKFLRPDSVYVTSPEVTKLLGTHVFYVDTDSSQFSRDLGMRETISVEVLIQYLKEWCVHPEDNQEQEAEGACFTSTIQHIHDVYNYLHTNCSQSSLKELFQHTPAVFVETKRVSETWCSGRFHHLKEVCWSDTTSMFQRYRWLTQRADSPVQEPRVLAPFYSQLDGMWDFFIRLLNVDSCPNMKQYVSLLELVCSSSPMPTAEVLQDVSILYARLAQRCKCQVPGDQAGPPHKLNPSFCSTLKGMVSDMRVFPIKSNTWVKLANKPMIGDDKELEKIFKSHQMVCLLNLPPPEKKPAPKSKTGNAAAGDMIPAFNEKDRLLFLDICGIRRLSSCIRSEPLTESLRPCPTMQRMVRSVVPYIQRFLYHHDELAQVYSELADRKIAEKIKRLSFAQVGKLYIRYQLDVSDGEDEVVELQDVICLLKDEKELYIQKDHLPGKLEICSELVKLFCTESSHRKELKHFLSSLINSLDDPKALKRFLTKEDVRELPDGEERWEVPEPATQEIPLDRVPKSFSSTCSPDEAPRPAQTDGEPTLGCWPPRAPLMNTGGRAGQGNNSAVEAALKMWPPPPAPKDKEPERDVLPGGRSHEGVQPPNSSGRPAELARPLSHPGQPVSISSPRPAESRPQSEGGQEGLAAPRPAQTLPSAQPAEAPGDQPTPNSTLAVPDAVVASATFQGTAAAAETPRPPLNLDFPRWNKDQSGLEDMELTCQRPTTMVPLDEQMDLIAIGEWGEQLVNSFLCDWRDSSDPGRPTHVLWCNQSGESGQPYDFKVTFGAEATPPVLFIEVKSTVKKERSFIHLSANELDFALKEKERYHIFRVYSAGDAQNVRLCRIRNLAQHLHTKHLALYLFV
;
A
#
# COMPACT_ATOMS: atom_id res chain seq x y z
N CYS A 1 -49.73 -71.58 -34.10
CA CYS A 1 -49.31 -72.99 -34.30
C CYS A 1 -47.92 -73.03 -34.93
N LYS A 2 -47.30 -74.20 -35.16
CA LYS A 2 -46.15 -74.27 -36.07
C LYS A 2 -46.64 -74.13 -37.51
N GLU A 3 -46.10 -73.17 -38.25
CA GLU A 3 -46.49 -72.85 -39.63
C GLU A 3 -45.25 -72.84 -40.52
N ARG A 4 -45.32 -73.49 -41.68
CA ARG A 4 -44.25 -73.40 -42.68
C ARG A 4 -44.50 -72.20 -43.58
N ARG A 5 -43.71 -71.16 -43.40
CA ARG A 5 -43.77 -69.91 -44.19
C ARG A 5 -42.63 -69.91 -45.20
N THR A 6 -42.91 -69.49 -46.43
CA THR A 6 -41.90 -69.31 -47.48
C THR A 6 -41.86 -67.82 -47.80
N LEU A 7 -40.80 -67.14 -47.39
CA LEU A 7 -40.63 -65.70 -47.61
C LEU A 7 -39.83 -65.47 -48.90
N THR A 8 -40.40 -64.70 -49.82
CA THR A 8 -39.64 -64.11 -50.93
C THR A 8 -38.62 -63.09 -50.40
N SER A 9 -37.67 -62.66 -51.25
CA SER A 9 -36.67 -61.66 -50.86
C SER A 9 -37.27 -60.31 -50.44
N GLU A 10 -38.46 -59.96 -50.92
CA GLU A 10 -39.17 -58.72 -50.56
C GLU A 10 -39.89 -58.87 -49.20
N GLU A 11 -40.59 -59.98 -49.00
CA GLU A 11 -41.24 -60.31 -47.72
C GLU A 11 -40.20 -60.45 -46.60
N LEU A 12 -39.09 -61.15 -46.86
CA LEU A 12 -37.97 -61.29 -45.93
C LEU A 12 -37.36 -59.94 -45.55
N ALA A 13 -37.22 -59.02 -46.50
CA ALA A 13 -36.72 -57.67 -46.25
C ALA A 13 -37.69 -56.78 -45.45
N SER A 14 -39.00 -57.08 -45.49
CA SER A 14 -40.03 -56.44 -44.65
C SER A 14 -40.34 -57.19 -43.34
N SER A 15 -39.70 -58.33 -43.11
CA SER A 15 -39.96 -59.21 -41.95
C SER A 15 -39.12 -58.84 -40.71
N PRO A 16 -39.50 -59.32 -39.50
CA PRO A 16 -38.68 -59.16 -38.29
C PRO A 16 -37.26 -59.75 -38.39
N TRP A 17 -37.04 -60.68 -39.32
CA TRP A 17 -35.78 -61.41 -39.47
C TRP A 17 -34.74 -60.74 -40.39
N LEU A 18 -35.00 -59.55 -40.94
CA LEU A 18 -34.06 -58.83 -41.83
C LEU A 18 -32.62 -58.78 -41.28
N ALA A 19 -32.44 -58.64 -39.97
CA ALA A 19 -31.11 -58.62 -39.34
C ALA A 19 -30.49 -60.02 -39.14
N GLU A 20 -31.29 -61.07 -39.01
CA GLU A 20 -30.84 -62.46 -38.83
C GLU A 20 -30.57 -63.16 -40.16
N SER A 21 -31.30 -62.79 -41.22
CA SER A 21 -31.23 -63.40 -42.55
C SER A 21 -29.87 -63.24 -43.23
N ALA A 22 -29.12 -62.17 -42.95
CA ALA A 22 -27.75 -61.97 -43.40
C ALA A 22 -26.78 -63.08 -42.94
N ALA A 23 -27.15 -63.86 -41.92
CA ALA A 23 -26.38 -65.01 -41.43
C ALA A 23 -27.01 -66.37 -41.81
N TRP A 24 -28.05 -66.37 -42.65
CA TRP A 24 -28.62 -67.56 -43.28
C TRP A 24 -28.01 -67.70 -44.68
N HIS A 25 -27.39 -68.84 -44.99
CA HIS A 25 -26.67 -69.00 -46.26
C HIS A 25 -27.68 -69.25 -47.38
N GLN A 26 -27.98 -68.22 -48.18
CA GLN A 26 -29.02 -68.25 -49.21
C GLN A 26 -28.47 -67.81 -50.58
N SER A 27 -28.95 -68.48 -51.64
CA SER A 27 -28.64 -68.10 -53.01
C SER A 27 -29.37 -66.79 -53.36
N PRO A 28 -28.75 -65.82 -54.06
CA PRO A 28 -29.43 -64.58 -54.44
C PRO A 28 -30.69 -64.84 -55.28
N GLY A 29 -31.87 -64.52 -54.72
CA GLY A 29 -33.17 -64.73 -55.35
C GLY A 29 -33.90 -66.03 -54.95
N GLU A 30 -33.33 -66.86 -54.08
CA GLU A 30 -33.98 -68.05 -53.53
C GLU A 30 -34.87 -67.69 -52.32
N ALA A 31 -36.03 -68.35 -52.19
CA ALA A 31 -37.01 -68.03 -51.14
C ALA A 31 -36.67 -68.74 -49.81
N CYS A 32 -36.78 -68.02 -48.70
CA CYS A 32 -36.45 -68.53 -47.38
C CYS A 32 -37.60 -69.34 -46.79
N VAL A 33 -37.39 -70.63 -46.52
CA VAL A 33 -38.36 -71.48 -45.83
C VAL A 33 -38.12 -71.48 -44.32
N LEU A 34 -39.15 -71.14 -43.55
CA LEU A 34 -39.14 -71.06 -42.09
C LEU A 34 -40.27 -71.92 -41.51
N ASP A 35 -39.92 -72.79 -40.57
CA ASP A 35 -40.84 -73.50 -39.68
C ASP A 35 -41.01 -72.64 -38.41
N ASP A 36 -42.00 -71.74 -38.43
CA ASP A 36 -42.18 -70.63 -37.47
C ASP A 36 -43.35 -70.86 -36.50
N TYR A 37 -43.36 -70.09 -35.39
CA TYR A 37 -44.46 -70.01 -34.45
C TYR A 37 -45.09 -68.61 -34.46
N LEU A 38 -46.13 -68.47 -35.27
CA LEU A 38 -46.97 -67.28 -35.36
C LEU A 38 -48.13 -67.33 -34.35
N CYS A 39 -48.44 -66.17 -33.77
CA CYS A 39 -49.53 -65.98 -32.82
C CYS A 39 -50.30 -64.69 -33.14
N GLU A 40 -51.24 -64.78 -34.08
CA GLU A 40 -52.13 -63.67 -34.47
C GLU A 40 -52.98 -63.14 -33.31
N GLU A 41 -53.34 -64.00 -32.36
CA GLU A 41 -54.04 -63.61 -31.13
C GLU A 41 -53.16 -62.67 -30.28
N PHE A 42 -51.89 -63.02 -30.05
CA PHE A 42 -50.96 -62.15 -29.36
C PHE A 42 -50.72 -60.85 -30.13
N TYR A 43 -50.49 -60.90 -31.45
CA TYR A 43 -50.28 -59.69 -32.26
C TYR A 43 -51.49 -58.75 -32.21
N SER A 44 -52.70 -59.29 -32.35
CA SER A 44 -53.96 -58.55 -32.24
C SER A 44 -54.14 -57.93 -30.84
N LEU A 45 -53.83 -58.68 -29.78
CA LEU A 45 -53.87 -58.16 -28.41
C LEU A 45 -52.81 -57.07 -28.19
N ALA A 46 -51.56 -57.28 -28.64
CA ALA A 46 -50.42 -56.38 -28.47
C ALA A 46 -50.53 -55.08 -29.27
N THR A 47 -51.28 -55.07 -30.37
CA THR A 47 -51.54 -53.86 -31.19
C THR A 47 -52.92 -53.22 -30.96
N ALA A 48 -53.79 -53.85 -30.16
CA ALA A 48 -55.15 -53.41 -29.88
C ALA A 48 -55.26 -51.92 -29.48
N GLN A 49 -56.18 -51.21 -30.14
CA GLN A 49 -56.52 -49.81 -29.85
C GLN A 49 -57.77 -49.76 -28.98
N LEU A 50 -57.62 -49.45 -27.69
CA LEU A 50 -58.70 -49.41 -26.69
C LEU A 50 -58.64 -48.11 -25.87
N PRO A 51 -59.76 -47.67 -25.26
CA PRO A 51 -59.75 -46.54 -24.32
C PRO A 51 -58.78 -46.79 -23.16
N GLY A 52 -58.03 -45.77 -22.73
CA GLY A 52 -56.82 -45.94 -21.92
C GLY A 52 -56.93 -46.78 -20.65
N SER A 53 -58.06 -46.72 -19.93
CA SER A 53 -58.30 -47.58 -18.75
C SER A 53 -58.50 -49.06 -19.10
N LEU A 54 -59.25 -49.35 -20.15
CA LEU A 54 -59.46 -50.71 -20.67
C LEU A 54 -58.20 -51.25 -21.32
N LEU A 55 -57.43 -50.41 -22.02
CA LEU A 55 -56.13 -50.76 -22.57
C LEU A 55 -55.14 -51.13 -21.45
N GLN A 56 -55.04 -50.30 -20.40
CA GLN A 56 -54.20 -50.60 -19.24
C GLN A 56 -54.60 -51.92 -18.59
N GLN A 57 -55.89 -52.19 -18.36
CA GLN A 57 -56.35 -53.44 -17.78
C GLN A 57 -55.97 -54.64 -18.66
N GLN A 58 -56.28 -54.60 -19.96
CA GLN A 58 -55.95 -55.66 -20.91
C GLN A 58 -54.43 -55.93 -21.00
N ARG A 59 -53.60 -54.89 -20.89
CA ARG A 59 -52.13 -55.00 -20.88
C ARG A 59 -51.59 -55.63 -19.60
N MET A 60 -52.15 -55.29 -18.44
CA MET A 60 -51.81 -55.93 -17.15
C MET A 60 -52.23 -57.41 -17.12
N GLU A 61 -53.44 -57.73 -17.60
CA GLU A 61 -53.94 -59.10 -17.68
C GLU A 61 -53.14 -59.97 -18.66
N LEU A 62 -52.74 -59.41 -19.81
CA LEU A 62 -51.85 -60.07 -20.78
C LEU A 62 -50.47 -60.36 -20.19
N LEU A 63 -49.87 -59.40 -19.49
CA LEU A 63 -48.58 -59.55 -18.82
C LEU A 63 -48.62 -60.71 -17.80
N ALA A 64 -49.57 -60.66 -16.87
CA ALA A 64 -49.73 -61.65 -15.81
C ALA A 64 -50.10 -63.05 -16.34
N LEU A 65 -50.82 -63.14 -17.47
CA LEU A 65 -51.12 -64.42 -18.11
C LEU A 65 -49.86 -65.05 -18.71
N LEU A 66 -49.05 -64.26 -19.42
CA LEU A 66 -47.80 -64.74 -20.04
C LEU A 66 -46.76 -65.13 -19.00
N GLU A 67 -46.53 -64.29 -17.98
CA GLU A 67 -45.62 -64.54 -16.85
C GLU A 67 -45.96 -65.87 -16.14
N LYS A 68 -47.21 -66.01 -15.69
CA LYS A 68 -47.72 -67.19 -14.99
C LYS A 68 -47.56 -68.49 -15.80
N HIS A 69 -47.74 -68.41 -17.12
CA HIS A 69 -47.73 -69.57 -18.01
C HIS A 69 -46.47 -69.72 -18.86
N TRP A 70 -45.40 -68.99 -18.52
CA TRP A 70 -44.15 -69.00 -19.27
C TRP A 70 -43.44 -70.34 -19.23
N GLU A 71 -43.18 -70.84 -18.02
CA GLU A 71 -42.58 -72.15 -17.75
C GLU A 71 -43.62 -73.20 -17.29
N THR A 72 -44.83 -72.77 -16.91
CA THR A 72 -45.83 -73.65 -16.27
C THR A 72 -47.15 -73.74 -17.03
N GLY A 73 -47.79 -74.91 -17.03
CA GLY A 73 -49.04 -75.13 -17.75
C GLY A 73 -48.83 -75.15 -19.27
N HIS A 74 -48.96 -74.00 -19.93
CA HIS A 74 -48.85 -73.90 -21.40
C HIS A 74 -47.41 -73.80 -21.92
N CYS A 75 -46.46 -73.45 -21.05
CA CYS A 75 -45.02 -73.37 -21.35
C CYS A 75 -44.74 -72.53 -22.62
N TYR A 76 -45.01 -71.22 -22.56
CA TYR A 76 -44.85 -70.34 -23.71
C TYR A 76 -43.39 -70.17 -24.17
N SER A 77 -42.39 -70.40 -23.31
CA SER A 77 -40.97 -70.32 -23.65
C SER A 77 -40.53 -71.32 -24.75
N GLN A 78 -41.25 -72.42 -24.93
CA GLN A 78 -40.96 -73.40 -26.00
C GLN A 78 -41.17 -72.81 -27.41
N TYR A 79 -41.96 -71.75 -27.57
CA TYR A 79 -42.33 -71.16 -28.86
C TYR A 79 -41.42 -70.01 -29.31
N LEU A 80 -40.34 -69.71 -28.57
CA LEU A 80 -39.46 -68.56 -28.86
C LEU A 80 -38.51 -68.80 -30.05
N THR A 81 -38.35 -70.05 -30.49
CA THR A 81 -37.43 -70.41 -31.58
C THR A 81 -38.18 -70.95 -32.80
N ALA A 82 -37.71 -70.55 -33.99
CA ALA A 82 -38.13 -71.06 -35.28
C ALA A 82 -36.96 -71.74 -36.00
N GLN A 83 -37.26 -72.51 -37.04
CA GLN A 83 -36.29 -73.32 -37.78
C GLN A 83 -36.17 -72.87 -39.23
N VAL A 84 -34.98 -72.45 -39.65
CA VAL A 84 -34.64 -72.21 -41.06
C VAL A 84 -34.45 -73.56 -41.74
N ILE A 85 -35.09 -73.77 -42.90
CA ILE A 85 -35.13 -75.05 -43.61
C ILE A 85 -34.57 -74.92 -45.02
N ASP A 86 -33.81 -75.93 -45.48
CA ASP A 86 -33.28 -76.02 -46.84
C ASP A 86 -34.27 -76.64 -47.85
N HIS A 87 -33.89 -76.64 -49.13
CA HIS A 87 -34.65 -77.26 -50.21
C HIS A 87 -34.88 -78.78 -50.03
N ASP A 88 -34.03 -79.44 -49.24
CA ASP A 88 -34.09 -80.86 -48.89
C ASP A 88 -35.02 -81.12 -47.68
N GLY A 89 -35.60 -80.07 -47.08
CA GLY A 89 -36.51 -80.14 -45.93
C GLY A 89 -35.81 -80.32 -44.57
N ARG A 90 -34.50 -80.11 -44.48
CA ARG A 90 -33.69 -80.26 -43.27
C ARG A 90 -33.52 -78.92 -42.55
N VAL A 91 -33.33 -78.96 -41.24
CA VAL A 91 -33.08 -77.75 -40.43
C VAL A 91 -31.64 -77.29 -40.63
N VAL A 92 -31.47 -76.11 -41.22
CA VAL A 92 -30.18 -75.44 -41.44
C VAL A 92 -29.72 -74.72 -40.17
N ARG A 93 -30.64 -74.05 -39.48
CA ARG A 93 -30.35 -73.16 -38.35
C ARG A 93 -31.58 -72.93 -37.48
N ASN A 94 -31.39 -72.83 -36.16
CA ASN A 94 -32.40 -72.28 -35.25
C ASN A 94 -32.26 -70.75 -35.20
N THR A 95 -33.39 -70.05 -35.26
CA THR A 95 -33.48 -68.58 -35.23
C THR A 95 -34.66 -68.19 -34.32
N ARG A 96 -34.94 -66.91 -34.10
CA ARG A 96 -36.12 -66.49 -33.29
C ARG A 96 -37.44 -66.67 -34.05
N SER A 97 -38.55 -66.84 -33.33
CA SER A 97 -39.89 -66.93 -33.94
C SER A 97 -40.57 -65.57 -34.11
N SER A 98 -41.59 -65.48 -34.98
CA SER A 98 -42.47 -64.31 -35.08
C SER A 98 -43.01 -63.90 -33.71
N PHE A 99 -43.44 -64.89 -32.91
CA PHE A 99 -43.95 -64.65 -31.55
C PHE A 99 -42.90 -64.00 -30.64
N HIS A 100 -41.65 -64.46 -30.63
CA HIS A 100 -40.57 -63.81 -29.87
C HIS A 100 -40.27 -62.40 -30.37
N HIS A 101 -40.21 -62.18 -31.69
CA HIS A 101 -40.01 -60.84 -32.24
C HIS A 101 -41.16 -59.88 -31.86
N PHE A 102 -42.42 -60.32 -31.92
CA PHE A 102 -43.55 -59.49 -31.51
C PHE A 102 -43.57 -59.22 -30.01
N LEU A 103 -43.21 -60.19 -29.17
CA LEU A 103 -43.05 -60.00 -27.72
C LEU A 103 -42.01 -58.93 -27.39
N CYS A 104 -40.85 -58.96 -28.06
CA CYS A 104 -39.71 -58.09 -27.76
C CYS A 104 -39.76 -56.71 -28.46
N CYS A 105 -40.43 -56.59 -29.61
CA CYS A 105 -40.36 -55.38 -30.44
C CYS A 105 -41.64 -54.52 -30.45
N LEU A 106 -42.78 -55.01 -29.93
CA LEU A 106 -44.01 -54.23 -29.82
C LEU A 106 -44.08 -53.43 -28.51
N GLU A 107 -44.76 -52.28 -28.55
CA GLU A 107 -44.97 -51.42 -27.38
C GLU A 107 -46.23 -51.85 -26.61
N TRP A 108 -46.08 -52.91 -25.81
CA TRP A 108 -47.20 -53.53 -25.08
C TRP A 108 -46.96 -53.71 -23.58
N ILE A 109 -45.73 -53.55 -23.07
CA ILE A 109 -45.47 -53.68 -21.63
C ILE A 109 -46.08 -52.49 -20.88
N PRO A 110 -46.95 -52.71 -19.87
CA PRO A 110 -47.57 -51.65 -19.08
C PRO A 110 -46.55 -50.99 -18.13
N ALA A 111 -45.75 -50.09 -18.68
CA ALA A 111 -44.66 -49.44 -17.98
C ALA A 111 -45.12 -48.21 -17.19
N HIS A 112 -44.50 -47.96 -16.04
CA HIS A 112 -44.79 -46.82 -15.18
C HIS A 112 -43.52 -46.05 -14.79
N ARG A 113 -43.64 -44.75 -14.50
CA ARG A 113 -42.55 -43.92 -13.97
C ARG A 113 -43.05 -43.16 -12.73
N PRO A 114 -42.36 -43.24 -11.58
CA PRO A 114 -42.73 -42.47 -10.39
C PRO A 114 -42.57 -40.97 -10.63
N THR A 115 -43.52 -40.17 -10.17
CA THR A 115 -43.59 -38.72 -10.39
C THR A 115 -43.64 -37.97 -9.07
N ARG A 116 -42.96 -36.81 -8.98
CA ARG A 116 -42.79 -36.02 -7.74
C ARG A 116 -44.08 -35.77 -6.95
N GLU A 117 -45.12 -35.24 -7.62
CA GLU A 117 -46.38 -34.79 -7.01
C GLU A 117 -47.56 -35.11 -7.97
N GLY A 118 -47.84 -36.39 -8.20
CA GLY A 118 -48.92 -36.81 -9.11
C GLY A 118 -49.08 -38.33 -9.24
N PRO A 119 -50.08 -38.79 -9.99
CA PRO A 119 -50.19 -40.20 -10.38
C PRO A 119 -49.01 -40.59 -11.28
N GLN A 120 -48.51 -41.83 -11.14
CA GLN A 120 -47.45 -42.38 -11.98
C GLN A 120 -47.72 -42.11 -13.46
N GLU A 121 -46.71 -41.63 -14.19
CA GLU A 121 -46.77 -41.57 -15.65
C GLU A 121 -46.77 -43.00 -16.19
N ARG A 122 -47.75 -43.35 -17.03
CA ARG A 122 -47.90 -44.70 -17.60
C ARG A 122 -47.83 -44.65 -19.11
N LYS A 123 -47.07 -45.60 -19.69
CA LYS A 123 -46.86 -45.76 -21.13
C LYS A 123 -46.78 -47.24 -21.46
N PHE A 124 -47.10 -47.59 -22.71
CA PHE A 124 -46.77 -48.91 -23.22
C PHE A 124 -45.43 -48.82 -23.94
N LEU A 125 -44.51 -49.73 -23.60
CA LEU A 125 -43.13 -49.72 -24.08
C LEU A 125 -42.71 -51.13 -24.49
N ARG A 126 -41.56 -51.23 -25.17
CA ARG A 126 -40.88 -52.51 -25.41
C ARG A 126 -40.26 -53.06 -24.11
N PRO A 127 -40.15 -54.40 -23.95
CA PRO A 127 -39.48 -54.98 -22.79
C PRO A 127 -38.02 -54.53 -22.61
N ASP A 128 -37.27 -54.37 -23.70
CA ASP A 128 -35.85 -53.94 -23.69
C ASP A 128 -35.62 -52.51 -23.17
N SER A 129 -36.70 -51.74 -23.02
CA SER A 129 -36.75 -50.32 -22.71
C SER A 129 -37.25 -50.03 -21.29
N VAL A 130 -37.54 -51.08 -20.50
CA VAL A 130 -38.01 -50.98 -19.11
C VAL A 130 -37.12 -51.75 -18.13
N TYR A 131 -37.14 -51.31 -16.88
CA TYR A 131 -36.53 -52.02 -15.76
C TYR A 131 -37.57 -52.79 -14.95
N VAL A 132 -37.21 -53.97 -14.44
CA VAL A 132 -38.06 -54.70 -13.48
C VAL A 132 -38.00 -53.96 -12.14
N THR A 133 -39.16 -53.71 -11.52
CA THR A 133 -39.26 -52.96 -10.25
C THR A 133 -38.52 -53.68 -9.11
N SER A 134 -37.31 -53.23 -8.79
CA SER A 134 -36.50 -53.72 -7.66
C SER A 134 -35.99 -52.57 -6.79
N PRO A 135 -35.79 -52.78 -5.47
CA PRO A 135 -35.17 -51.78 -4.60
C PRO A 135 -33.80 -51.30 -5.11
N GLU A 136 -32.97 -52.22 -5.60
CA GLU A 136 -31.60 -51.99 -6.05
C GLU A 136 -31.54 -51.07 -7.28
N VAL A 137 -32.40 -51.31 -8.28
CA VAL A 137 -32.46 -50.47 -9.49
C VAL A 137 -33.17 -49.15 -9.18
N THR A 138 -34.29 -49.16 -8.45
CA THR A 138 -35.04 -47.95 -8.11
C THR A 138 -34.19 -46.97 -7.29
N LYS A 139 -33.32 -47.49 -6.42
CA LYS A 139 -32.34 -46.72 -5.65
C LYS A 139 -31.32 -45.97 -6.52
N LEU A 140 -31.01 -46.46 -7.73
CA LEU A 140 -29.98 -45.90 -8.60
C LEU A 140 -30.53 -45.12 -9.80
N LEU A 141 -31.74 -45.45 -10.28
CA LEU A 141 -32.37 -44.78 -11.42
C LEU A 141 -33.55 -43.87 -11.02
N GLY A 142 -34.05 -43.96 -9.79
CA GLY A 142 -35.00 -43.02 -9.21
C GLY A 142 -36.24 -42.82 -10.09
N THR A 143 -36.53 -41.56 -10.43
CA THR A 143 -37.67 -41.18 -11.28
C THR A 143 -37.30 -40.97 -12.75
N HIS A 144 -36.13 -41.44 -13.19
CA HIS A 144 -35.56 -41.06 -14.49
C HIS A 144 -35.79 -42.10 -15.59
N VAL A 145 -36.19 -43.33 -15.24
CA VAL A 145 -36.53 -44.42 -16.18
C VAL A 145 -37.97 -44.92 -15.99
N PHE A 146 -38.41 -45.81 -16.87
CA PHE A 146 -39.67 -46.55 -16.74
C PHE A 146 -39.43 -47.95 -16.18
N TYR A 147 -40.36 -48.38 -15.32
CA TYR A 147 -40.34 -49.65 -14.61
C TYR A 147 -41.56 -50.51 -14.98
N VAL A 148 -41.47 -51.81 -14.73
CA VAL A 148 -42.58 -52.78 -14.85
C VAL A 148 -42.65 -53.64 -13.59
N ASP A 149 -43.87 -53.79 -13.06
CA ASP A 149 -44.17 -54.60 -11.88
C ASP A 149 -44.40 -56.06 -12.30
N THR A 150 -43.36 -56.87 -12.17
CA THR A 150 -43.24 -58.30 -12.55
C THR A 150 -42.11 -58.90 -11.71
N ASP A 151 -42.12 -60.22 -11.46
CA ASP A 151 -41.04 -60.86 -10.71
C ASP A 151 -39.84 -61.21 -11.63
N SER A 152 -38.60 -61.09 -11.11
CA SER A 152 -37.39 -61.56 -11.81
C SER A 152 -37.51 -63.07 -12.07
N SER A 153 -37.67 -63.41 -13.34
CA SER A 153 -38.15 -64.70 -13.80
C SER A 153 -37.54 -65.06 -15.16
N GLN A 154 -37.80 -66.26 -15.67
CA GLN A 154 -37.32 -66.58 -17.01
C GLN A 154 -38.06 -65.77 -18.09
N PHE A 155 -39.31 -65.39 -17.81
CA PHE A 155 -40.12 -64.51 -18.66
C PHE A 155 -39.47 -63.13 -18.87
N SER A 156 -39.14 -62.42 -17.79
CA SER A 156 -38.51 -61.10 -17.86
C SER A 156 -37.17 -61.15 -18.60
N ARG A 157 -36.35 -62.18 -18.37
CA ARG A 157 -35.07 -62.37 -19.08
C ARG A 157 -35.23 -62.72 -20.56
N ASP A 158 -36.14 -63.63 -20.90
CA ASP A 158 -36.36 -64.06 -22.30
C ASP A 158 -36.90 -62.92 -23.17
N LEU A 159 -37.68 -62.00 -22.58
CA LEU A 159 -38.15 -60.78 -23.24
C LEU A 159 -37.10 -59.66 -23.27
N GLY A 160 -36.02 -59.77 -22.48
CA GLY A 160 -34.96 -58.77 -22.40
C GLY A 160 -35.23 -57.59 -21.45
N MET A 161 -36.15 -57.74 -20.49
CA MET A 161 -36.38 -56.73 -19.45
C MET A 161 -35.16 -56.57 -18.55
N ARG A 162 -34.90 -55.34 -18.11
CA ARG A 162 -33.65 -55.01 -17.38
C ARG A 162 -33.82 -55.24 -15.88
N GLU A 163 -33.25 -56.33 -15.39
CA GLU A 163 -33.31 -56.71 -13.95
C GLU A 163 -32.21 -56.08 -13.10
N THR A 164 -31.08 -55.69 -13.71
CA THR A 164 -29.91 -55.13 -13.00
C THR A 164 -29.30 -53.95 -13.78
N ILE A 165 -28.39 -53.23 -13.12
CA ILE A 165 -27.62 -52.14 -13.71
C ILE A 165 -26.12 -52.35 -13.47
N SER A 166 -25.31 -52.21 -14.52
CA SER A 166 -23.85 -52.20 -14.41
C SER A 166 -23.31 -50.80 -14.17
N VAL A 167 -22.06 -50.71 -13.72
CA VAL A 167 -21.34 -49.46 -13.52
C VAL A 167 -21.30 -48.62 -14.80
N GLU A 168 -21.04 -49.25 -15.94
CA GLU A 168 -20.93 -48.60 -17.25
C GLU A 168 -22.26 -48.00 -17.70
N VAL A 169 -23.36 -48.72 -17.47
CA VAL A 169 -24.73 -48.25 -17.78
C VAL A 169 -25.13 -47.09 -16.86
N LEU A 170 -24.79 -47.14 -15.56
CA LEU A 170 -25.04 -46.00 -14.66
C LEU A 170 -24.19 -44.78 -15.03
N ILE A 171 -22.94 -44.97 -15.44
CA ILE A 171 -22.07 -43.89 -15.94
C ILE A 171 -22.63 -43.28 -17.23
N GLN A 172 -23.23 -44.08 -18.11
CA GLN A 172 -23.88 -43.58 -19.31
C GLN A 172 -25.13 -42.75 -18.98
N TYR A 173 -26.01 -43.22 -18.09
CA TYR A 173 -27.14 -42.42 -17.61
C TYR A 173 -26.69 -41.13 -16.90
N LEU A 174 -25.63 -41.17 -16.08
CA LEU A 174 -25.10 -39.98 -15.44
C LEU A 174 -24.59 -38.95 -16.46
N LYS A 175 -23.93 -39.39 -17.55
CA LYS A 175 -23.53 -38.50 -18.65
C LYS A 175 -24.75 -37.89 -19.35
N GLU A 176 -25.78 -38.67 -19.61
CA GLU A 176 -27.04 -38.19 -20.20
C GLU A 176 -27.73 -37.16 -19.29
N TRP A 177 -27.73 -37.36 -17.97
CA TRP A 177 -28.25 -36.39 -16.99
C TRP A 177 -27.44 -35.09 -16.89
N CYS A 178 -26.21 -35.05 -17.40
CA CYS A 178 -25.37 -33.85 -17.41
C CYS A 178 -25.61 -32.95 -18.65
N VAL A 179 -26.18 -33.47 -19.73
CA VAL A 179 -26.24 -32.83 -21.06
C VAL A 179 -27.66 -32.34 -21.37
N HIS A 180 -27.78 -31.13 -21.91
CA HIS A 180 -29.06 -30.57 -22.36
C HIS A 180 -29.48 -31.15 -23.72
N PRO A 181 -30.77 -31.48 -23.94
CA PRO A 181 -31.23 -32.08 -25.20
C PRO A 181 -31.18 -31.19 -26.46
N GLU A 182 -31.03 -29.86 -26.32
CA GLU A 182 -31.17 -28.90 -27.44
C GLU A 182 -29.90 -28.06 -27.72
N ASP A 183 -28.85 -28.17 -26.89
CA ASP A 183 -27.68 -27.28 -26.97
C ASP A 183 -26.67 -27.67 -28.05
N ASN A 184 -26.97 -27.22 -29.28
CA ASN A 184 -26.04 -27.22 -30.41
C ASN A 184 -25.37 -25.83 -30.59
N GLN A 185 -25.17 -25.10 -29.49
CA GLN A 185 -24.56 -23.76 -29.44
C GLN A 185 -23.53 -23.68 -28.31
N GLU A 186 -22.37 -23.07 -28.57
CA GLU A 186 -21.16 -23.17 -27.72
C GLU A 186 -21.18 -22.28 -26.46
N GLN A 187 -22.34 -21.93 -25.90
CA GLN A 187 -22.48 -20.87 -24.88
C GLN A 187 -23.46 -21.14 -23.72
N GLU A 188 -23.30 -22.24 -22.98
CA GLU A 188 -23.61 -22.22 -21.54
C GLU A 188 -22.57 -23.01 -20.72
N ALA A 189 -22.08 -22.44 -19.61
CA ALA A 189 -21.02 -23.01 -18.77
C ALA A 189 -21.58 -23.78 -17.55
N GLU A 190 -22.78 -24.34 -17.70
CA GLU A 190 -23.53 -25.02 -16.66
C GLU A 190 -24.24 -26.25 -17.24
N GLY A 191 -24.17 -27.41 -16.56
CA GLY A 191 -24.84 -28.62 -17.03
C GLY A 191 -26.36 -28.58 -16.93
N ALA A 192 -27.01 -29.63 -17.41
CA ALA A 192 -28.47 -29.74 -17.45
C ALA A 192 -29.12 -29.58 -16.06
N CYS A 193 -30.33 -29.03 -16.06
CA CYS A 193 -31.15 -28.88 -14.85
C CYS A 193 -31.70 -30.24 -14.41
N PHE A 194 -31.25 -30.72 -13.25
CA PHE A 194 -31.58 -32.02 -12.70
C PHE A 194 -32.38 -31.89 -11.42
N THR A 195 -33.44 -32.69 -11.27
CA THR A 195 -34.35 -32.65 -10.12
C THR A 195 -34.63 -34.06 -9.64
N SER A 196 -34.26 -34.36 -8.40
CA SER A 196 -34.43 -35.69 -7.80
C SER A 196 -34.44 -35.62 -6.27
N THR A 197 -34.47 -36.78 -5.60
CA THR A 197 -34.32 -36.84 -4.15
C THR A 197 -32.85 -36.74 -3.75
N ILE A 198 -32.58 -36.19 -2.56
CA ILE A 198 -31.21 -36.12 -2.01
C ILE A 198 -30.62 -37.53 -1.88
N GLN A 199 -31.45 -38.48 -1.46
CA GLN A 199 -31.07 -39.87 -1.26
C GLN A 199 -30.65 -40.54 -2.58
N HIS A 200 -31.34 -40.28 -3.70
CA HIS A 200 -30.95 -40.78 -5.03
C HIS A 200 -29.54 -40.31 -5.43
N ILE A 201 -29.25 -39.01 -5.26
CA ILE A 201 -27.93 -38.43 -5.58
C ILE A 201 -26.83 -39.02 -4.67
N HIS A 202 -27.12 -39.17 -3.38
CA HIS A 202 -26.22 -39.82 -2.41
C HIS A 202 -25.93 -41.26 -2.78
N ASP A 203 -26.96 -42.02 -3.18
CA ASP A 203 -26.86 -43.43 -3.51
C ASP A 203 -26.15 -43.70 -4.84
N VAL A 204 -26.35 -42.86 -5.86
CA VAL A 204 -25.58 -42.92 -7.11
C VAL A 204 -24.09 -42.72 -6.83
N TYR A 205 -23.70 -41.72 -6.05
CA TYR A 205 -22.29 -41.50 -5.71
C TYR A 205 -21.71 -42.57 -4.79
N ASN A 206 -22.48 -43.09 -3.82
CA ASN A 206 -22.04 -44.21 -2.99
C ASN A 206 -21.85 -45.51 -3.78
N TYR A 207 -22.76 -45.81 -4.72
CA TYR A 207 -22.62 -46.98 -5.60
C TYR A 207 -21.41 -46.84 -6.52
N LEU A 208 -21.21 -45.67 -7.14
CA LEU A 208 -20.02 -45.40 -7.94
C LEU A 208 -18.74 -45.51 -7.11
N HIS A 209 -18.71 -44.94 -5.90
CA HIS A 209 -17.58 -45.06 -4.96
C HIS A 209 -17.25 -46.51 -4.57
N THR A 210 -18.28 -47.35 -4.41
CA THR A 210 -18.12 -48.75 -3.96
C THR A 210 -17.73 -49.70 -5.10
N ASN A 211 -18.22 -49.47 -6.32
CA ASN A 211 -18.11 -50.42 -7.44
C ASN A 211 -17.12 -50.01 -8.55
N CYS A 212 -16.64 -48.76 -8.57
CA CYS A 212 -15.68 -48.29 -9.59
C CYS A 212 -14.23 -48.31 -9.08
N SER A 213 -13.27 -48.40 -10.00
CA SER A 213 -11.86 -48.13 -9.65
C SER A 213 -11.65 -46.64 -9.34
N GLN A 214 -10.77 -46.30 -8.39
CA GLN A 214 -10.46 -44.91 -8.05
C GLN A 214 -9.90 -44.11 -9.25
N SER A 215 -9.18 -44.77 -10.15
CA SER A 215 -8.72 -44.22 -11.42
C SER A 215 -9.88 -43.83 -12.34
N SER A 216 -10.82 -44.76 -12.57
CA SER A 216 -11.98 -44.54 -13.45
C SER A 216 -12.91 -43.45 -12.92
N LEU A 217 -13.06 -43.33 -11.60
CA LEU A 217 -13.82 -42.23 -10.99
C LEU A 217 -13.13 -40.88 -11.21
N LYS A 218 -11.82 -40.80 -11.00
CA LYS A 218 -11.06 -39.56 -11.24
C LYS A 218 -11.16 -39.13 -12.70
N GLU A 219 -10.97 -40.05 -13.64
CA GLU A 219 -11.13 -39.82 -15.08
C GLU A 219 -12.54 -39.34 -15.43
N LEU A 220 -13.59 -40.01 -14.92
CA LEU A 220 -14.98 -39.62 -15.15
C LEU A 220 -15.28 -38.18 -14.71
N PHE A 221 -14.94 -37.82 -13.46
CA PHE A 221 -15.22 -36.49 -12.90
C PHE A 221 -14.26 -35.40 -13.40
N GLN A 222 -13.10 -35.77 -13.94
CA GLN A 222 -12.18 -34.84 -14.60
C GLN A 222 -12.68 -34.42 -15.99
N HIS A 223 -13.27 -35.35 -16.74
CA HIS A 223 -13.69 -35.12 -18.13
C HIS A 223 -15.20 -34.83 -18.30
N THR A 224 -16.05 -35.33 -17.40
CA THR A 224 -17.51 -35.09 -17.40
C THR A 224 -17.87 -34.05 -16.33
N PRO A 225 -18.79 -33.10 -16.59
CA PRO A 225 -19.31 -32.22 -15.55
C PRO A 225 -20.29 -32.99 -14.66
N ALA A 226 -19.80 -33.93 -13.84
CA ALA A 226 -20.62 -34.91 -13.10
C ALA A 226 -20.92 -34.54 -11.64
N VAL A 227 -20.51 -33.37 -11.15
CA VAL A 227 -20.75 -32.92 -9.76
C VAL A 227 -22.06 -32.13 -9.67
N PHE A 228 -23.08 -32.70 -9.02
CA PHE A 228 -24.35 -32.03 -8.76
C PHE A 228 -24.17 -30.92 -7.71
N VAL A 229 -24.81 -29.78 -7.92
CA VAL A 229 -24.87 -28.66 -6.97
C VAL A 229 -26.34 -28.25 -6.81
N GLU A 230 -26.86 -28.30 -5.57
CA GLU A 230 -28.23 -27.88 -5.27
C GLU A 230 -28.39 -26.37 -5.50
N THR A 231 -29.25 -26.00 -6.45
CA THR A 231 -29.63 -24.60 -6.71
C THR A 231 -30.86 -24.20 -5.89
N LYS A 232 -31.79 -25.15 -5.68
CA LYS A 232 -33.05 -24.93 -4.99
C LYS A 232 -33.52 -26.17 -4.23
N ARG A 233 -33.80 -26.01 -2.93
CA ARG A 233 -34.56 -27.01 -2.18
C ARG A 233 -36.02 -26.99 -2.63
N VAL A 234 -36.58 -28.17 -2.88
CA VAL A 234 -37.96 -28.32 -3.40
C VAL A 234 -38.89 -28.83 -2.30
N SER A 235 -38.43 -29.77 -1.48
CA SER A 235 -39.07 -30.20 -0.24
C SER A 235 -38.01 -30.69 0.76
N GLU A 236 -38.42 -31.30 1.88
CA GLU A 236 -37.48 -31.97 2.79
C GLU A 236 -36.67 -33.06 2.06
N THR A 237 -37.33 -33.81 1.15
CA THR A 237 -36.79 -34.98 0.44
C THR A 237 -36.47 -34.75 -1.04
N TRP A 238 -36.84 -33.62 -1.64
CA TRP A 238 -36.57 -33.28 -3.04
C TRP A 238 -35.71 -32.02 -3.19
N CYS A 239 -34.81 -32.07 -4.17
CA CYS A 239 -33.89 -30.99 -4.53
C CYS A 239 -33.84 -30.79 -6.05
N SER A 240 -33.42 -29.60 -6.47
CA SER A 240 -33.23 -29.22 -7.87
C SER A 240 -31.91 -28.46 -8.01
N GLY A 241 -31.16 -28.75 -9.06
CA GLY A 241 -29.80 -28.25 -9.23
C GLY A 241 -29.28 -28.44 -10.65
N ARG A 242 -27.98 -28.20 -10.83
CA ARG A 242 -27.26 -28.46 -12.09
C ARG A 242 -26.01 -29.29 -11.81
N PHE A 243 -25.49 -29.97 -12.83
CA PHE A 243 -24.18 -30.60 -12.75
C PHE A 243 -23.05 -29.68 -13.28
N HIS A 244 -21.86 -29.81 -12.71
CA HIS A 244 -20.69 -28.98 -13.00
C HIS A 244 -19.38 -29.78 -13.00
N HIS A 245 -18.32 -29.21 -13.58
CA HIS A 245 -16.99 -29.81 -13.54
C HIS A 245 -16.33 -29.70 -12.16
N LEU A 246 -15.50 -30.70 -11.84
CA LEU A 246 -14.71 -30.77 -10.60
C LEU A 246 -13.85 -29.52 -10.33
N LYS A 247 -13.39 -28.84 -11.39
CA LYS A 247 -12.57 -27.61 -11.36
C LYS A 247 -13.34 -26.33 -10.98
N GLU A 248 -14.68 -26.38 -10.98
CA GLU A 248 -15.57 -25.23 -10.80
C GLU A 248 -16.26 -25.21 -9.42
N VAL A 249 -16.11 -26.29 -8.66
CA VAL A 249 -16.69 -26.50 -7.34
C VAL A 249 -15.62 -26.46 -6.26
N CYS A 250 -16.02 -26.15 -5.03
CA CYS A 250 -15.17 -26.28 -3.85
C CYS A 250 -15.99 -26.78 -2.65
N TRP A 251 -15.33 -27.31 -1.62
CA TRP A 251 -16.08 -27.81 -0.46
C TRP A 251 -16.79 -26.70 0.31
N SER A 252 -16.08 -25.71 0.85
CA SER A 252 -16.72 -24.56 1.52
C SER A 252 -15.89 -23.28 1.50
N ASP A 253 -16.57 -22.13 1.44
CA ASP A 253 -15.95 -20.87 1.86
C ASP A 253 -15.99 -20.75 3.39
N THR A 254 -14.82 -20.81 4.02
CA THR A 254 -14.69 -20.61 5.48
C THR A 254 -14.52 -19.14 5.88
N THR A 255 -14.54 -18.20 4.92
CA THR A 255 -14.48 -16.75 5.21
C THR A 255 -15.85 -16.11 5.37
N SER A 256 -16.90 -16.74 4.82
CA SER A 256 -18.24 -16.18 4.66
C SER A 256 -18.30 -14.85 3.89
N MET A 257 -17.22 -14.43 3.23
CA MET A 257 -17.16 -13.12 2.56
C MET A 257 -18.06 -13.08 1.32
N PHE A 258 -18.15 -14.18 0.55
CA PHE A 258 -19.11 -14.29 -0.54
C PHE A 258 -20.57 -14.18 -0.05
N GLN A 259 -20.87 -14.68 1.14
CA GLN A 259 -22.21 -14.55 1.75
C GLN A 259 -22.47 -13.11 2.23
N ARG A 260 -21.48 -12.46 2.84
CA ARG A 260 -21.59 -11.07 3.33
C ARG A 260 -21.74 -10.05 2.20
N TYR A 261 -21.07 -10.27 1.07
CA TYR A 261 -21.12 -9.41 -0.11
C TYR A 261 -22.00 -9.97 -1.25
N ARG A 262 -22.91 -10.90 -0.96
CA ARG A 262 -23.84 -11.52 -1.92
C ARG A 262 -24.61 -10.50 -2.79
N TRP A 263 -24.96 -9.36 -2.19
CA TRP A 263 -25.68 -8.27 -2.86
C TRP A 263 -24.82 -7.49 -3.89
N LEU A 264 -23.49 -7.61 -3.85
CA LEU A 264 -22.58 -7.14 -4.89
C LEU A 264 -22.34 -8.21 -5.96
N THR A 265 -22.09 -9.45 -5.55
CA THR A 265 -21.75 -10.56 -6.46
C THR A 265 -22.91 -10.97 -7.37
N GLN A 266 -24.17 -10.83 -6.92
CA GLN A 266 -25.37 -11.21 -7.68
C GLN A 266 -25.95 -10.08 -8.55
N ARG A 267 -25.20 -8.99 -8.78
CA ARG A 267 -25.61 -7.93 -9.71
C ARG A 267 -25.28 -8.31 -11.16
N ALA A 268 -26.11 -7.88 -12.12
CA ALA A 268 -25.91 -8.19 -13.54
C ALA A 268 -24.63 -7.57 -14.15
N ASP A 269 -24.04 -6.57 -13.48
CA ASP A 269 -22.76 -5.93 -13.80
C ASP A 269 -21.55 -6.54 -13.05
N SER A 270 -21.76 -7.61 -12.26
CA SER A 270 -20.70 -8.24 -11.45
C SER A 270 -19.71 -9.05 -12.29
N PRO A 271 -18.39 -8.78 -12.23
CA PRO A 271 -17.36 -9.65 -12.82
C PRO A 271 -17.01 -10.86 -11.92
N VAL A 272 -17.66 -11.01 -10.76
CA VAL A 272 -17.32 -12.02 -9.74
C VAL A 272 -18.32 -13.17 -9.77
N GLN A 273 -17.87 -14.31 -10.29
CA GLN A 273 -18.60 -15.58 -10.21
C GLN A 273 -18.57 -16.11 -8.76
N GLU A 274 -19.76 -16.35 -8.17
CA GLU A 274 -19.86 -16.97 -6.85
C GLU A 274 -19.29 -18.41 -6.85
N PRO A 275 -18.62 -18.85 -5.79
CA PRO A 275 -18.10 -20.20 -5.70
C PRO A 275 -19.24 -21.21 -5.49
N ARG A 276 -19.30 -22.23 -6.36
CA ARG A 276 -20.23 -23.34 -6.25
C ARG A 276 -19.77 -24.26 -5.10
N VAL A 277 -20.38 -24.10 -3.91
CA VAL A 277 -19.98 -24.78 -2.66
C VAL A 277 -20.76 -26.07 -2.42
N LEU A 278 -20.05 -27.16 -2.09
CA LEU A 278 -20.63 -28.49 -1.89
C LEU A 278 -21.15 -28.72 -0.45
N ALA A 279 -20.45 -28.20 0.56
CA ALA A 279 -20.72 -28.52 1.96
C ALA A 279 -22.16 -28.27 2.45
N PRO A 280 -22.89 -27.18 2.07
CA PRO A 280 -24.24 -26.95 2.58
C PRO A 280 -25.21 -28.11 2.31
N PHE A 281 -25.06 -28.77 1.16
CA PHE A 281 -25.83 -29.96 0.77
C PHE A 281 -25.18 -31.25 1.27
N TYR A 282 -23.90 -31.46 0.96
CA TYR A 282 -23.21 -32.74 1.18
C TYR A 282 -22.70 -33.00 2.61
N SER A 283 -22.60 -31.99 3.48
CA SER A 283 -22.13 -32.19 4.87
C SER A 283 -23.11 -32.95 5.78
N GLN A 284 -24.36 -33.11 5.33
CA GLN A 284 -25.41 -33.87 6.01
C GLN A 284 -25.48 -35.33 5.56
N LEU A 285 -24.58 -35.75 4.66
CA LEU A 285 -24.61 -37.04 3.98
C LEU A 285 -23.32 -37.83 4.25
N ASP A 286 -23.47 -39.03 4.79
CA ASP A 286 -22.33 -39.87 5.17
C ASP A 286 -21.42 -40.20 3.99
N GLY A 287 -20.11 -40.22 4.21
CA GLY A 287 -19.10 -40.56 3.20
C GLY A 287 -18.86 -39.49 2.11
N MET A 288 -19.67 -38.45 2.00
CA MET A 288 -19.53 -37.46 0.91
C MET A 288 -18.30 -36.55 1.08
N TRP A 289 -17.85 -36.29 2.30
CA TRP A 289 -16.57 -35.59 2.54
C TRP A 289 -15.37 -36.41 2.03
N ASP A 290 -15.38 -37.73 2.30
CA ASP A 290 -14.39 -38.67 1.77
C ASP A 290 -14.38 -38.69 0.24
N PHE A 291 -15.56 -38.82 -0.36
CA PHE A 291 -15.73 -38.90 -1.81
C PHE A 291 -15.17 -37.64 -2.52
N PHE A 292 -15.57 -36.45 -2.09
CA PHE A 292 -15.14 -35.21 -2.74
C PHE A 292 -13.72 -34.77 -2.34
N ILE A 293 -13.36 -34.76 -1.05
CA ILE A 293 -12.04 -34.28 -0.61
C ILE A 293 -10.95 -35.36 -0.75
N ARG A 294 -11.14 -36.55 -0.17
CA ARG A 294 -10.05 -37.55 -0.11
C ARG A 294 -9.89 -38.35 -1.40
N LEU A 295 -10.98 -38.71 -2.06
CA LEU A 295 -10.92 -39.44 -3.32
C LEU A 295 -10.76 -38.50 -4.52
N LEU A 296 -11.72 -37.61 -4.78
CA LEU A 296 -11.71 -36.78 -5.98
C LEU A 296 -10.79 -35.55 -5.90
N ASN A 297 -10.25 -35.20 -4.73
CA ASN A 297 -9.38 -34.04 -4.53
C ASN A 297 -10.04 -32.71 -4.97
N VAL A 298 -11.31 -32.52 -4.60
CA VAL A 298 -12.01 -31.22 -4.70
C VAL A 298 -11.29 -30.19 -3.85
N ASP A 299 -11.17 -28.98 -4.38
CA ASP A 299 -10.51 -27.89 -3.67
C ASP A 299 -11.30 -27.54 -2.39
N SER A 300 -10.62 -27.49 -1.24
CA SER A 300 -11.31 -27.37 0.06
C SER A 300 -12.03 -26.03 0.27
N CYS A 301 -11.72 -25.04 -0.58
CA CYS A 301 -12.26 -23.69 -0.55
C CYS A 301 -12.10 -23.00 -1.92
N PRO A 302 -12.75 -21.83 -2.15
CA PRO A 302 -12.64 -21.07 -3.39
C PRO A 302 -11.19 -20.81 -3.85
N ASN A 303 -11.01 -20.72 -5.16
CA ASN A 303 -9.69 -20.52 -5.75
C ASN A 303 -9.18 -19.08 -5.57
N MET A 304 -7.87 -18.87 -5.81
CA MET A 304 -7.24 -17.56 -5.62
C MET A 304 -7.85 -16.46 -6.51
N LYS A 305 -8.34 -16.79 -7.72
CA LYS A 305 -9.01 -15.81 -8.59
C LYS A 305 -10.34 -15.36 -8.01
N GLN A 306 -11.17 -16.29 -7.52
CA GLN A 306 -12.44 -15.96 -6.88
C GLN A 306 -12.21 -15.02 -5.67
N TYR A 307 -11.27 -15.35 -4.78
CA TYR A 307 -10.97 -14.51 -3.61
C TYR A 307 -10.36 -13.14 -3.98
N VAL A 308 -9.50 -13.05 -5.00
CA VAL A 308 -8.93 -11.77 -5.47
C VAL A 308 -9.99 -10.91 -6.17
N SER A 309 -10.84 -11.47 -7.03
CA SER A 309 -11.91 -10.71 -7.68
C SER A 309 -12.98 -10.24 -6.68
N LEU A 310 -13.25 -11.02 -5.61
CA LEU A 310 -14.06 -10.54 -4.50
C LEU A 310 -13.40 -9.39 -3.74
N LEU A 311 -12.09 -9.48 -3.44
CA LEU A 311 -11.32 -8.41 -2.81
C LEU A 311 -11.39 -7.11 -3.63
N GLU A 312 -11.18 -7.19 -4.94
CA GLU A 312 -11.28 -6.04 -5.85
C GLU A 312 -12.69 -5.43 -5.87
N LEU A 313 -13.74 -6.26 -5.92
CA LEU A 313 -15.14 -5.82 -5.87
C LEU A 313 -15.48 -5.12 -4.54
N VAL A 314 -15.01 -5.65 -3.41
CA VAL A 314 -15.19 -5.06 -2.07
C VAL A 314 -14.51 -3.69 -2.00
N CYS A 315 -13.22 -3.58 -2.34
CA CYS A 315 -12.49 -2.32 -2.33
C CYS A 315 -13.10 -1.29 -3.30
N SER A 316 -13.51 -1.71 -4.49
CA SER A 316 -14.14 -0.84 -5.50
C SER A 316 -15.53 -0.34 -5.08
N SER A 317 -16.30 -1.14 -4.35
CA SER A 317 -17.61 -0.74 -3.80
C SER A 317 -17.51 0.26 -2.64
N SER A 318 -16.36 0.35 -1.99
CA SER A 318 -16.13 1.13 -0.77
C SER A 318 -14.89 2.02 -0.93
N PRO A 319 -14.93 3.11 -1.73
CA PRO A 319 -13.75 3.92 -2.05
C PRO A 319 -13.08 4.58 -0.85
N MET A 320 -13.79 4.70 0.28
CA MET A 320 -13.27 5.11 1.59
C MET A 320 -13.43 3.95 2.58
N PRO A 321 -12.37 3.19 2.93
CA PRO A 321 -12.47 1.99 3.75
C PRO A 321 -13.00 2.24 5.17
N THR A 322 -14.18 1.70 5.47
CA THR A 322 -14.71 1.69 6.85
C THR A 322 -13.98 0.66 7.73
N ALA A 323 -14.08 0.80 9.05
CA ALA A 323 -13.46 -0.12 10.00
C ALA A 323 -13.87 -1.59 9.77
N GLU A 324 -15.15 -1.84 9.44
CA GLU A 324 -15.65 -3.17 9.06
C GLU A 324 -14.97 -3.70 7.79
N VAL A 325 -14.94 -2.90 6.72
CA VAL A 325 -14.33 -3.31 5.44
C VAL A 325 -12.83 -3.61 5.60
N LEU A 326 -12.13 -2.93 6.52
CA LEU A 326 -10.73 -3.25 6.85
C LEU A 326 -10.57 -4.59 7.57
N GLN A 327 -11.56 -5.03 8.38
CA GLN A 327 -11.58 -6.38 8.95
C GLN A 327 -11.89 -7.43 7.86
N ASP A 328 -12.89 -7.17 7.01
CA ASP A 328 -13.31 -8.08 5.93
C ASP A 328 -12.18 -8.30 4.91
N VAL A 329 -11.49 -7.24 4.49
CA VAL A 329 -10.31 -7.33 3.61
C VAL A 329 -9.13 -8.03 4.32
N SER A 330 -8.96 -7.84 5.63
CA SER A 330 -7.95 -8.57 6.40
C SER A 330 -8.21 -10.08 6.48
N ILE A 331 -9.49 -10.51 6.47
CA ILE A 331 -9.87 -11.94 6.35
C ILE A 331 -9.46 -12.47 4.97
N LEU A 332 -9.73 -11.72 3.89
CA LEU A 332 -9.35 -12.10 2.53
C LEU A 332 -7.82 -12.19 2.36
N TYR A 333 -7.05 -11.22 2.87
CA TYR A 333 -5.58 -11.26 2.88
C TYR A 333 -5.06 -12.54 3.56
N ALA A 334 -5.52 -12.82 4.78
CA ALA A 334 -5.12 -14.01 5.53
C ALA A 334 -5.47 -15.31 4.77
N ARG A 335 -6.62 -15.35 4.11
CA ARG A 335 -7.05 -16.50 3.31
C ARG A 335 -6.18 -16.71 2.05
N LEU A 336 -5.81 -15.63 1.37
CA LEU A 336 -4.94 -15.67 0.19
C LEU A 336 -3.53 -16.13 0.55
N ALA A 337 -2.97 -15.68 1.69
CA ALA A 337 -1.70 -16.20 2.20
C ALA A 337 -1.75 -17.69 2.56
N GLN A 338 -2.87 -18.18 3.12
CA GLN A 338 -3.05 -19.61 3.39
C GLN A 338 -3.03 -20.47 2.12
N ARG A 339 -3.58 -19.98 0.99
CA ARG A 339 -3.50 -20.67 -0.32
C ARG A 339 -2.07 -20.77 -0.86
N CYS A 340 -1.14 -19.92 -0.42
CA CYS A 340 0.26 -19.94 -0.83
C CYS A 340 1.13 -20.92 -0.01
N LYS A 341 0.64 -21.50 1.08
CA LYS A 341 1.37 -22.48 1.89
C LYS A 341 1.32 -23.87 1.23
N CYS A 342 2.44 -24.57 1.17
CA CYS A 342 2.47 -25.96 0.71
C CYS A 342 1.68 -26.86 1.69
N GLN A 343 0.58 -27.44 1.23
CA GLN A 343 -0.11 -28.50 1.96
C GLN A 343 0.66 -29.81 1.77
N VAL A 344 1.46 -30.20 2.78
CA VAL A 344 2.09 -31.52 2.85
C VAL A 344 1.31 -32.36 3.88
N PRO A 345 0.53 -33.36 3.46
CA PRO A 345 -0.19 -34.21 4.40
C PRO A 345 0.78 -35.06 5.24
N GLY A 346 0.72 -34.91 6.57
CA GLY A 346 1.40 -35.80 7.52
C GLY A 346 2.48 -35.18 8.40
N ASP A 347 3.02 -34.01 8.06
CA ASP A 347 4.13 -33.42 8.82
C ASP A 347 3.66 -32.38 9.87
N GLN A 348 3.55 -32.81 11.13
CA GLN A 348 3.34 -31.93 12.30
C GLN A 348 4.65 -31.55 13.03
N ALA A 349 5.83 -31.90 12.48
CA ALA A 349 7.13 -31.67 13.12
C ALA A 349 8.13 -30.85 12.27
N GLY A 350 7.82 -30.58 11.00
CA GLY A 350 8.61 -29.77 10.09
C GLY A 350 8.60 -28.27 10.41
N PRO A 351 9.60 -27.51 9.90
CA PRO A 351 9.70 -26.07 10.12
C PRO A 351 8.52 -25.30 9.50
N PRO A 352 8.13 -24.14 10.07
CA PRO A 352 6.86 -23.49 9.76
C PRO A 352 6.79 -22.99 8.31
N HIS A 353 5.79 -23.50 7.59
CA HIS A 353 5.23 -22.91 6.37
C HIS A 353 6.21 -22.71 5.21
N LYS A 354 6.69 -23.81 4.62
CA LYS A 354 7.23 -23.78 3.25
C LYS A 354 6.17 -23.20 2.30
N LEU A 355 6.44 -22.02 1.74
CA LEU A 355 5.60 -21.39 0.71
C LEU A 355 5.81 -22.07 -0.64
N ASN A 356 4.79 -22.02 -1.51
CA ASN A 356 4.93 -22.35 -2.93
C ASN A 356 5.27 -21.08 -3.73
N PRO A 357 6.50 -20.93 -4.28
CA PRO A 357 6.91 -19.72 -4.97
C PRO A 357 6.02 -19.36 -6.16
N SER A 358 5.51 -20.33 -6.91
CA SER A 358 4.64 -20.04 -8.07
C SER A 358 3.31 -19.44 -7.65
N PHE A 359 2.70 -19.92 -6.56
CA PHE A 359 1.47 -19.34 -6.02
C PHE A 359 1.72 -17.93 -5.46
N CYS A 360 2.85 -17.69 -4.79
CA CYS A 360 3.25 -16.37 -4.34
C CYS A 360 3.42 -15.38 -5.50
N SER A 361 4.14 -15.76 -6.56
CA SER A 361 4.33 -14.93 -7.75
C SER A 361 3.02 -14.66 -8.50
N THR A 362 2.17 -15.67 -8.67
CA THR A 362 0.83 -15.52 -9.27
C THR A 362 -0.02 -14.57 -8.45
N LEU A 363 -0.11 -14.76 -7.12
CA LEU A 363 -0.91 -13.90 -6.25
C LEU A 363 -0.43 -12.44 -6.30
N LYS A 364 0.88 -12.21 -6.20
CA LYS A 364 1.46 -10.86 -6.31
C LYS A 364 1.17 -10.20 -7.66
N GLY A 365 1.26 -10.95 -8.76
CA GLY A 365 0.92 -10.47 -10.10
C GLY A 365 -0.58 -10.18 -10.29
N MET A 366 -1.46 -10.91 -9.61
CA MET A 366 -2.90 -10.66 -9.68
C MET A 366 -3.32 -9.39 -8.94
N VAL A 367 -2.66 -9.04 -7.83
CA VAL A 367 -3.02 -7.84 -7.01
C VAL A 367 -2.17 -6.60 -7.33
N SER A 368 -1.15 -6.69 -8.19
CA SER A 368 -0.18 -5.59 -8.41
C SER A 368 -0.83 -4.29 -8.90
N ASP A 369 -1.77 -4.43 -9.82
CA ASP A 369 -2.50 -3.33 -10.44
C ASP A 369 -3.83 -2.99 -9.76
N MET A 370 -4.23 -3.73 -8.74
CA MET A 370 -5.51 -3.53 -8.07
C MET A 370 -5.39 -2.48 -6.96
N ARG A 371 -6.39 -1.60 -6.83
CA ARG A 371 -6.49 -0.64 -5.70
C ARG A 371 -7.10 -1.35 -4.48
N VAL A 372 -6.33 -2.24 -3.86
CA VAL A 372 -6.78 -3.11 -2.77
C VAL A 372 -6.00 -2.95 -1.47
N PHE A 373 -5.04 -2.02 -1.40
CA PHE A 373 -4.21 -1.78 -0.22
C PHE A 373 -4.65 -0.49 0.50
N PRO A 374 -5.17 -0.56 1.75
CA PRO A 374 -5.75 0.60 2.43
C PRO A 374 -4.67 1.44 3.11
N ILE A 375 -4.66 2.76 2.90
CA ILE A 375 -3.71 3.68 3.53
C ILE A 375 -4.38 4.62 4.55
N LYS A 376 -3.58 5.20 5.45
CA LYS A 376 -4.07 6.02 6.60
C LYS A 376 -4.77 7.33 6.19
N SER A 377 -4.67 7.76 4.93
CA SER A 377 -5.50 8.83 4.35
C SER A 377 -6.93 8.40 4.00
N ASN A 378 -7.35 7.19 4.37
CA ASN A 378 -8.67 6.61 4.12
C ASN A 378 -9.00 6.42 2.62
N THR A 379 -8.04 5.85 1.88
CA THR A 379 -8.12 5.54 0.45
C THR A 379 -7.40 4.22 0.14
N TRP A 380 -7.62 3.66 -1.06
CA TRP A 380 -6.93 2.45 -1.54
C TRP A 380 -5.87 2.76 -2.60
N VAL A 381 -4.72 2.08 -2.55
CA VAL A 381 -3.59 2.21 -3.49
C VAL A 381 -3.22 0.88 -4.16
N LYS A 382 -2.40 0.95 -5.23
CA LYS A 382 -1.78 -0.20 -5.92
C LYS A 382 -0.45 -0.58 -5.28
N LEU A 383 0.13 -1.74 -5.62
CA LEU A 383 1.53 -2.05 -5.25
C LEU A 383 2.53 -1.09 -5.88
N ALA A 384 2.22 -0.52 -7.05
CA ALA A 384 3.03 0.51 -7.71
C ALA A 384 3.21 1.78 -6.87
N ASN A 385 2.34 2.05 -5.89
CA ASN A 385 2.46 3.16 -4.95
C ASN A 385 3.38 2.84 -3.75
N LYS A 386 4.09 1.70 -3.78
CA LYS A 386 4.99 1.20 -2.71
C LYS A 386 4.41 1.38 -1.29
N PRO A 387 3.22 0.82 -1.00
CA PRO A 387 2.65 0.86 0.34
C PRO A 387 3.58 0.22 1.38
N MET A 388 3.55 0.74 2.60
CA MET A 388 4.44 0.34 3.71
C MET A 388 3.67 0.07 5.00
N ILE A 389 4.11 -0.93 5.77
CA ILE A 389 3.59 -1.21 7.12
C ILE A 389 4.22 -0.20 8.09
N GLY A 390 3.41 0.66 8.68
CA GLY A 390 3.84 1.51 9.80
C GLY A 390 4.02 0.66 11.06
N ASP A 391 5.27 0.40 11.43
CA ASP A 391 5.66 -0.46 12.55
C ASP A 391 6.25 0.31 13.75
N ASP A 392 6.83 1.49 13.51
CA ASP A 392 7.29 2.43 14.55
C ASP A 392 6.46 3.72 14.56
N LYS A 393 5.88 4.05 15.72
CA LYS A 393 4.96 5.20 15.88
C LYS A 393 5.63 6.57 15.89
N GLU A 394 6.94 6.65 16.10
CA GLU A 394 7.69 7.91 16.02
C GLU A 394 8.12 8.17 14.57
N LEU A 395 8.57 7.14 13.86
CA LEU A 395 8.82 7.22 12.41
C LEU A 395 7.53 7.54 11.63
N GLU A 396 6.38 6.97 12.03
CA GLU A 396 5.07 7.34 11.47
C GLU A 396 4.75 8.83 11.64
N LYS A 397 5.11 9.47 12.76
CA LYS A 397 4.84 10.90 13.00
C LYS A 397 5.67 11.78 12.07
N ILE A 398 6.95 11.45 11.91
CA ILE A 398 7.90 12.19 11.07
C ILE A 398 7.40 12.26 9.63
N PHE A 399 7.06 11.10 9.05
CA PHE A 399 6.60 11.05 7.65
C PHE A 399 5.09 11.32 7.46
N LYS A 400 4.33 11.65 8.52
CA LYS A 400 2.86 11.85 8.46
C LYS A 400 2.43 12.98 7.51
N SER A 401 3.26 14.01 7.35
CA SER A 401 3.04 15.15 6.46
C SER A 401 3.18 14.80 4.97
N HIS A 402 3.88 13.72 4.64
CA HIS A 402 4.30 13.43 3.28
C HIS A 402 3.26 12.60 2.52
N GLN A 403 2.46 13.28 1.69
CA GLN A 403 1.33 12.67 0.96
C GLN A 403 1.73 11.55 -0.02
N MET A 404 3.02 11.44 -0.38
CA MET A 404 3.56 10.33 -1.19
C MET A 404 3.83 9.06 -0.36
N VAL A 405 3.95 9.15 0.97
CA VAL A 405 4.31 8.01 1.84
C VAL A 405 3.06 7.19 2.17
N CYS A 406 2.87 6.11 1.41
CA CYS A 406 1.68 5.26 1.49
C CYS A 406 1.66 4.31 2.70
N LEU A 407 1.54 4.87 3.92
CA LEU A 407 1.42 4.10 5.16
C LEU A 407 0.08 3.35 5.24
N LEU A 408 0.14 2.03 5.44
CA LEU A 408 -1.04 1.16 5.50
C LEU A 408 -1.89 1.37 6.77
N ASN A 409 -3.21 1.21 6.62
CA ASN A 409 -4.18 1.19 7.72
C ASN A 409 -4.61 -0.25 8.03
N LEU A 410 -3.95 -0.87 9.02
CA LEU A 410 -4.12 -2.27 9.39
C LEU A 410 -4.64 -2.41 10.83
N PRO A 411 -5.95 -2.21 11.08
CA PRO A 411 -6.52 -2.37 12.42
C PRO A 411 -6.29 -3.81 12.94
N PRO A 412 -6.13 -4.01 14.27
CA PRO A 412 -5.98 -5.35 14.84
C PRO A 412 -7.26 -6.19 14.65
N PRO A 413 -7.17 -7.53 14.65
CA PRO A 413 -8.33 -8.41 14.48
C PRO A 413 -9.32 -8.23 15.64
N GLU A 414 -10.58 -7.99 15.29
CA GLU A 414 -11.68 -8.02 16.24
C GLU A 414 -11.77 -9.37 16.94
N LYS A 415 -11.94 -9.37 18.26
CA LYS A 415 -12.12 -10.57 19.07
C LYS A 415 -13.61 -10.81 19.30
N LYS A 416 -14.13 -11.93 18.82
CA LYS A 416 -15.54 -12.33 18.97
C LYS A 416 -15.67 -13.52 19.94
N PRO A 417 -16.71 -13.58 20.79
CA PRO A 417 -16.88 -14.70 21.71
C PRO A 417 -17.11 -16.00 20.93
N ALA A 418 -16.47 -17.08 21.34
CA ALA A 418 -16.61 -18.37 20.67
C ALA A 418 -18.08 -18.87 20.71
N PRO A 419 -18.62 -19.41 19.59
CA PRO A 419 -19.93 -20.06 19.61
C PRO A 419 -19.87 -21.31 20.50
N LYS A 420 -20.86 -21.48 21.38
CA LYS A 420 -20.88 -22.59 22.35
C LYS A 420 -20.99 -23.94 21.63
N SER A 421 -19.91 -24.73 21.66
CA SER A 421 -19.93 -26.12 21.23
C SER A 421 -20.94 -26.95 22.03
N LYS A 422 -21.55 -27.96 21.40
CA LYS A 422 -22.36 -28.98 22.08
C LYS A 422 -21.51 -29.98 22.88
N THR A 423 -20.19 -30.03 22.66
CA THR A 423 -19.25 -30.79 23.51
C THR A 423 -18.72 -29.89 24.63
N GLY A 424 -19.07 -30.21 25.88
CA GLY A 424 -18.94 -29.32 27.05
C GLY A 424 -17.53 -29.14 27.63
N ASN A 425 -16.50 -29.01 26.80
CA ASN A 425 -15.10 -28.77 27.22
C ASN A 425 -14.50 -27.54 26.49
N ALA A 426 -15.21 -26.41 26.48
CA ALA A 426 -14.67 -25.11 26.09
C ALA A 426 -14.36 -24.29 27.36
N ALA A 427 -13.12 -23.80 27.50
CA ALA A 427 -12.75 -22.94 28.62
C ALA A 427 -13.52 -21.62 28.57
N ALA A 428 -13.98 -21.14 29.72
CA ALA A 428 -14.76 -19.91 29.83
C ALA A 428 -13.85 -18.66 29.69
N GLY A 429 -13.47 -18.31 28.45
CA GLY A 429 -12.67 -17.12 28.16
C GLY A 429 -12.15 -16.98 26.73
N ASP A 430 -12.08 -18.06 25.94
CA ASP A 430 -11.47 -18.01 24.62
C ASP A 430 -12.26 -17.15 23.62
N MET A 431 -11.73 -15.95 23.33
CA MET A 431 -12.21 -15.10 22.26
C MET A 431 -11.48 -15.45 20.96
N ILE A 432 -12.23 -15.76 19.91
CA ILE A 432 -11.66 -16.09 18.60
C ILE A 432 -11.41 -14.77 17.83
N PRO A 433 -10.19 -14.53 17.32
CA PRO A 433 -9.93 -13.37 16.46
C PRO A 433 -10.56 -13.55 15.08
N ALA A 434 -11.04 -12.47 14.48
CA ALA A 434 -11.71 -12.49 13.16
C ALA A 434 -10.83 -13.06 12.03
N PHE A 435 -9.51 -12.90 12.12
CA PHE A 435 -8.51 -13.47 11.22
C PHE A 435 -7.19 -13.76 11.96
N ASN A 436 -6.31 -14.54 11.34
CA ASN A 436 -4.97 -14.79 11.86
C ASN A 436 -4.00 -13.67 11.41
N GLU A 437 -3.52 -12.87 12.36
CA GLU A 437 -2.57 -11.78 12.09
C GLU A 437 -1.30 -12.26 11.38
N LYS A 438 -0.79 -13.45 11.70
CA LYS A 438 0.41 -14.00 11.05
C LYS A 438 0.17 -14.28 9.56
N ASP A 439 -1.03 -14.72 9.20
CA ASP A 439 -1.40 -14.95 7.80
C ASP A 439 -1.66 -13.63 7.07
N ARG A 440 -2.18 -12.60 7.77
CA ARG A 440 -2.32 -11.25 7.20
C ARG A 440 -0.96 -10.62 6.88
N LEU A 441 0.00 -10.69 7.80
CA LEU A 441 1.35 -10.18 7.56
C LEU A 441 2.04 -10.96 6.42
N LEU A 442 1.89 -12.29 6.40
CA LEU A 442 2.39 -13.15 5.33
C LEU A 442 1.85 -12.79 3.94
N PHE A 443 0.61 -12.30 3.81
CA PHE A 443 0.08 -11.78 2.56
C PHE A 443 0.83 -10.53 2.08
N LEU A 444 1.11 -9.60 3.00
CA LEU A 444 1.84 -8.36 2.71
C LEU A 444 3.31 -8.66 2.35
N ASP A 445 3.95 -9.59 3.08
CA ASP A 445 5.29 -10.10 2.78
C ASP A 445 5.35 -10.74 1.38
N ILE A 446 4.35 -11.56 1.00
CA ILE A 446 4.22 -12.15 -0.34
C ILE A 446 4.05 -11.08 -1.43
N CYS A 447 3.32 -10.00 -1.15
CA CYS A 447 3.22 -8.84 -2.04
C CYS A 447 4.54 -8.06 -2.14
N GLY A 448 5.49 -8.26 -1.22
CA GLY A 448 6.75 -7.51 -1.11
C GLY A 448 6.58 -6.14 -0.44
N ILE A 449 5.56 -5.98 0.40
CA ILE A 449 5.31 -4.77 1.18
C ILE A 449 6.28 -4.72 2.36
N ARG A 450 7.12 -3.68 2.41
CA ARG A 450 8.14 -3.52 3.45
C ARG A 450 7.58 -2.83 4.70
N ARG A 451 8.32 -2.94 5.81
CA ARG A 451 8.08 -2.14 7.03
C ARG A 451 8.70 -0.76 6.88
N LEU A 452 8.08 0.26 7.48
CA LEU A 452 8.57 1.63 7.46
C LEU A 452 9.99 1.71 8.03
N SER A 453 10.25 1.08 9.18
CA SER A 453 11.59 0.98 9.79
C SER A 453 12.66 0.42 8.84
N SER A 454 12.30 -0.57 7.99
CA SER A 454 13.22 -1.21 7.04
C SER A 454 13.47 -0.42 5.75
N CYS A 455 12.72 0.66 5.51
CA CYS A 455 12.90 1.57 4.37
C CYS A 455 13.67 2.84 4.75
N ILE A 456 13.98 3.05 6.03
CA ILE A 456 14.56 4.29 6.55
C ILE A 456 16.04 4.08 6.89
N ARG A 457 16.88 5.00 6.44
CA ARG A 457 18.23 5.22 6.95
C ARG A 457 18.21 6.46 7.85
N SER A 458 18.86 6.37 9.01
CA SER A 458 19.01 7.51 9.93
C SER A 458 20.47 7.84 10.13
N GLU A 459 20.83 9.12 9.97
CA GLU A 459 22.19 9.63 10.25
C GLU A 459 22.15 10.86 11.17
N PRO A 460 23.02 10.96 12.19
CA PRO A 460 23.11 12.13 13.05
C PRO A 460 23.99 13.22 12.43
N LEU A 461 23.44 14.43 12.29
CA LEU A 461 24.13 15.61 11.77
C LEU A 461 24.34 16.63 12.88
N THR A 462 25.49 17.32 12.88
CA THR A 462 25.82 18.29 13.94
C THR A 462 26.45 19.58 13.40
N GLU A 463 26.26 20.67 14.13
CA GLU A 463 26.92 21.95 13.88
C GLU A 463 27.88 22.29 15.04
N SER A 464 29.01 22.95 14.76
CA SER A 464 29.89 23.56 15.78
C SER A 464 30.38 22.63 16.90
N LEU A 465 30.76 21.39 16.55
CA LEU A 465 31.30 20.37 17.47
C LEU A 465 32.45 20.89 18.35
N ARG A 466 32.33 20.73 19.67
CA ARG A 466 33.40 20.94 20.66
C ARG A 466 33.33 19.88 21.79
N PRO A 467 34.41 19.60 22.51
CA PRO A 467 34.35 18.79 23.74
C PRO A 467 33.43 19.42 24.81
N CYS A 468 32.83 18.59 25.66
CA CYS A 468 31.94 19.02 26.76
C CYS A 468 32.40 18.52 28.16
N PRO A 469 33.41 19.17 28.77
CA PRO A 469 33.84 18.88 30.15
C PRO A 469 32.74 18.99 31.21
N THR A 470 31.65 19.71 30.94
CA THR A 470 30.50 19.84 31.85
C THR A 470 29.63 18.60 31.86
N MET A 471 29.29 18.07 30.68
CA MET A 471 28.55 16.81 30.56
C MET A 471 29.39 15.64 31.09
N GLN A 472 30.70 15.59 30.78
CA GLN A 472 31.60 14.57 31.31
C GLN A 472 31.62 14.54 32.85
N ARG A 473 31.70 15.70 33.52
CA ARG A 473 31.63 15.78 34.99
C ARG A 473 30.28 15.34 35.55
N MET A 474 29.18 15.73 34.89
CA MET A 474 27.83 15.32 35.28
C MET A 474 27.68 13.79 35.20
N VAL A 475 28.07 13.17 34.08
CA VAL A 475 28.00 11.71 33.92
C VAL A 475 28.96 11.00 34.88
N ARG A 476 30.18 11.52 35.12
CA ARG A 476 31.11 11.03 36.15
C ARG A 476 30.49 11.02 37.56
N SER A 477 29.68 12.02 37.91
CA SER A 477 28.99 12.08 39.21
C SER A 477 27.79 11.13 39.35
N VAL A 478 27.27 10.61 38.23
CA VAL A 478 26.03 9.81 38.18
C VAL A 478 26.31 8.32 38.04
N VAL A 479 27.27 7.93 37.20
CA VAL A 479 27.55 6.53 36.84
C VAL A 479 27.80 5.60 38.04
N PRO A 480 28.54 5.98 39.11
CA PRO A 480 28.72 5.12 40.28
C PRO A 480 27.39 4.77 40.99
N TYR A 481 26.40 5.66 40.96
CA TYR A 481 25.07 5.41 41.52
C TYR A 481 24.21 4.54 40.59
N ILE A 482 24.39 4.63 39.26
CA ILE A 482 23.80 3.68 38.31
C ILE A 482 24.31 2.27 38.61
N GLN A 483 25.62 2.09 38.76
CA GLN A 483 26.20 0.78 39.06
C GLN A 483 25.61 0.18 40.34
N ARG A 484 25.57 0.96 41.43
CA ARG A 484 24.99 0.53 42.71
C ARG A 484 23.51 0.19 42.61
N PHE A 485 22.73 0.97 41.88
CA PHE A 485 21.30 0.71 41.67
C PHE A 485 21.08 -0.61 40.92
N LEU A 486 21.79 -0.83 39.81
CA LEU A 486 21.69 -2.06 39.01
C LEU A 486 22.22 -3.31 39.73
N TYR A 487 23.17 -3.15 40.67
CA TYR A 487 23.74 -4.25 41.46
C TYR A 487 22.82 -4.70 42.62
N HIS A 488 22.17 -3.76 43.32
CA HIS A 488 21.40 -4.06 44.55
C HIS A 488 19.89 -4.32 44.31
N HIS A 489 19.39 -4.20 43.08
CA HIS A 489 18.00 -4.52 42.73
C HIS A 489 17.90 -5.89 42.05
N ASP A 490 17.26 -6.85 42.72
CA ASP A 490 17.14 -8.25 42.27
C ASP A 490 16.53 -8.38 40.86
N GLU A 491 15.53 -7.55 40.51
CA GLU A 491 14.89 -7.54 39.19
C GLU A 491 15.84 -7.12 38.06
N LEU A 492 16.95 -6.45 38.39
CA LEU A 492 17.96 -5.93 37.45
C LEU A 492 19.27 -6.74 37.46
N ALA A 493 19.38 -7.79 38.27
CA ALA A 493 20.59 -8.60 38.41
C ALA A 493 21.04 -9.28 37.09
N GLN A 494 20.09 -9.70 36.24
CA GLN A 494 20.42 -10.20 34.89
C GLN A 494 20.99 -9.07 34.02
N VAL A 495 20.41 -7.86 34.07
CA VAL A 495 20.89 -6.70 33.31
C VAL A 495 22.31 -6.33 33.75
N TYR A 496 22.61 -6.36 35.05
CA TYR A 496 23.96 -6.15 35.57
C TYR A 496 24.96 -7.18 35.02
N SER A 497 24.58 -8.46 35.01
CA SER A 497 25.42 -9.56 34.51
C SER A 497 25.70 -9.42 33.01
N GLU A 498 24.67 -9.13 32.20
CA GLU A 498 24.84 -8.87 30.76
C GLU A 498 25.71 -7.64 30.48
N LEU A 499 25.67 -6.61 31.33
CA LEU A 499 26.52 -5.42 31.20
C LEU A 499 27.99 -5.73 31.55
N ALA A 500 28.23 -6.57 32.56
CA ALA A 500 29.56 -7.03 32.92
C ALA A 500 30.20 -7.86 31.78
N ASP A 501 29.47 -8.82 31.21
CA ASP A 501 29.90 -9.61 30.04
C ASP A 501 30.18 -8.73 28.82
N ARG A 502 29.37 -7.68 28.60
CA ARG A 502 29.57 -6.67 27.54
C ARG A 502 30.70 -5.67 27.84
N LYS A 503 31.45 -5.84 28.94
CA LYS A 503 32.53 -4.97 29.41
C LYS A 503 32.13 -3.50 29.51
N ILE A 504 30.98 -3.22 30.13
CA ILE A 504 30.44 -1.86 30.26
C ILE A 504 31.44 -0.87 30.88
N ALA A 505 32.26 -1.31 31.84
CA ALA A 505 33.28 -0.46 32.47
C ALA A 505 34.35 0.00 31.47
N GLU A 506 34.80 -0.86 30.54
CA GLU A 506 35.70 -0.45 29.45
C GLU A 506 35.03 0.49 28.46
N LYS A 507 33.73 0.34 28.19
CA LYS A 507 32.98 1.26 27.31
C LYS A 507 32.87 2.65 27.94
N ILE A 508 32.47 2.72 29.21
CA ILE A 508 32.35 3.96 29.99
C ILE A 508 33.68 4.71 30.03
N LYS A 509 34.80 4.00 30.22
CA LYS A 509 36.17 4.55 30.22
C LYS A 509 36.59 5.14 28.85
N ARG A 510 35.87 4.82 27.77
CA ARG A 510 36.13 5.28 26.39
C ARG A 510 35.07 6.24 25.83
N LEU A 511 34.05 6.62 26.62
CA LEU A 511 32.99 7.54 26.16
C LEU A 511 33.56 8.92 25.80
N SER A 512 33.17 9.44 24.62
CA SER A 512 33.42 10.82 24.22
C SER A 512 32.22 11.71 24.59
N PHE A 513 32.49 12.95 25.00
CA PHE A 513 31.47 13.90 25.43
C PHE A 513 31.59 15.20 24.65
N ALA A 514 30.57 15.52 23.86
CA ALA A 514 30.57 16.65 22.94
C ALA A 514 29.38 17.61 23.17
N GLN A 515 29.64 18.90 22.98
CA GLN A 515 28.64 19.95 22.85
C GLN A 515 28.59 20.36 21.37
N VAL A 516 27.41 20.66 20.88
CA VAL A 516 27.16 21.08 19.49
C VAL A 516 26.25 22.29 19.47
N GLY A 517 26.35 23.13 18.44
CA GLY A 517 25.45 24.28 18.26
C GLY A 517 24.02 23.82 18.01
N LYS A 518 23.87 22.83 17.14
CA LYS A 518 22.64 22.08 16.89
C LYS A 518 22.95 20.60 16.64
N LEU A 519 21.93 19.77 16.82
CA LEU A 519 21.98 18.32 16.68
C LEU A 519 20.69 17.85 16.00
N TYR A 520 20.83 17.23 14.84
CA TYR A 520 19.73 16.74 14.03
C TYR A 520 19.86 15.23 13.81
N ILE A 521 18.75 14.52 13.66
CA ILE A 521 18.72 13.21 13.01
C ILE A 521 18.07 13.40 11.64
N ARG A 522 18.82 13.12 10.58
CA ARG A 522 18.30 13.02 9.21
C ARG A 522 17.72 11.63 9.01
N TYR A 523 16.45 11.56 8.65
CA TYR A 523 15.78 10.34 8.24
C TYR A 523 15.58 10.36 6.72
N GLN A 524 16.24 9.46 6.02
CA GLN A 524 16.19 9.28 4.57
C GLN A 524 15.32 8.05 4.26
N LEU A 525 14.19 8.23 3.60
CA LEU A 525 13.22 7.16 3.27
C LEU A 525 13.37 6.73 1.81
N ASP A 526 13.64 5.44 1.60
CA ASP A 526 13.68 4.77 0.30
C ASP A 526 12.25 4.59 -0.26
N VAL A 527 11.77 5.63 -0.95
CA VAL A 527 10.49 5.65 -1.68
C VAL A 527 10.66 5.27 -3.15
N SER A 528 11.73 5.70 -3.82
CA SER A 528 11.87 5.63 -5.28
C SER A 528 13.21 5.03 -5.71
N ASP A 529 13.21 4.27 -6.81
CA ASP A 529 14.44 3.78 -7.47
C ASP A 529 15.05 4.88 -8.37
N GLY A 530 15.07 6.12 -7.85
CA GLY A 530 15.33 7.38 -8.55
C GLY A 530 15.34 8.56 -7.57
N GLU A 531 15.69 9.75 -8.05
CA GLU A 531 16.24 10.87 -7.25
C GLU A 531 15.31 11.51 -6.19
N ASP A 532 14.03 11.14 -6.15
CA ASP A 532 13.04 11.60 -5.16
C ASP A 532 13.20 10.92 -3.77
N GLU A 533 14.34 11.15 -3.10
CA GLU A 533 14.54 10.72 -1.71
C GLU A 533 13.75 11.61 -0.74
N VAL A 534 12.82 11.04 0.03
CA VAL A 534 12.11 11.79 1.08
C VAL A 534 13.02 11.90 2.31
N VAL A 535 13.54 13.11 2.56
CA VAL A 535 14.49 13.42 3.63
C VAL A 535 13.84 14.34 4.66
N GLU A 536 13.75 13.85 5.90
CA GLU A 536 13.25 14.59 7.07
C GLU A 536 14.37 14.89 8.08
N LEU A 537 14.27 16.00 8.81
CA LEU A 537 15.29 16.47 9.77
C LEU A 537 14.65 16.73 11.14
N GLN A 538 14.82 15.79 12.06
CA GLN A 538 14.34 15.95 13.43
C GLN A 538 15.39 16.66 14.29
N ASP A 539 15.00 17.75 14.96
CA ASP A 539 15.82 18.46 15.95
C ASP A 539 15.85 17.66 17.27
N VAL A 540 17.04 17.44 17.82
CA VAL A 540 17.26 16.53 18.97
C VAL A 540 18.20 17.17 19.99
N ILE A 541 17.77 17.23 21.25
CA ILE A 541 18.50 17.92 22.33
C ILE A 541 19.78 17.19 22.76
N CYS A 542 19.72 15.87 22.88
CA CYS A 542 20.82 15.01 23.31
C CYS A 542 20.75 13.67 22.57
N LEU A 543 21.90 13.08 22.23
CA LEU A 543 21.98 11.81 21.52
C LEU A 543 23.20 11.00 21.99
N LEU A 544 22.97 9.73 22.34
CA LEU A 544 24.02 8.71 22.44
C LEU A 544 24.17 7.98 21.09
N LYS A 545 25.31 8.13 20.43
CA LYS A 545 25.67 7.48 19.18
C LYS A 545 26.65 6.32 19.43
N ASP A 546 26.43 5.20 18.74
CA ASP A 546 27.29 4.00 18.67
C ASP A 546 27.80 3.43 20.02
N GLU A 547 27.05 3.67 21.11
CA GLU A 547 27.45 3.39 22.51
C GLU A 547 28.78 4.06 22.95
N LYS A 548 29.25 5.07 22.21
CA LYS A 548 30.59 5.67 22.35
C LYS A 548 30.57 7.19 22.50
N GLU A 549 29.66 7.87 21.82
CA GLU A 549 29.71 9.33 21.66
C GLU A 549 28.43 9.97 22.16
N LEU A 550 28.51 10.81 23.19
CA LEU A 550 27.37 11.52 23.75
C LEU A 550 27.42 12.99 23.31
N TYR A 551 26.37 13.43 22.62
CA TYR A 551 26.21 14.79 22.12
C TYR A 551 25.10 15.53 22.88
N ILE A 552 25.29 16.82 23.14
CA ILE A 552 24.24 17.71 23.67
C ILE A 552 24.28 19.08 22.99
N GLN A 553 23.09 19.64 22.73
CA GLN A 553 22.99 21.01 22.23
C GLN A 553 23.44 22.04 23.28
N LYS A 554 24.20 23.04 22.84
CA LYS A 554 24.81 24.09 23.68
C LYS A 554 23.83 24.71 24.66
N ASP A 555 22.64 25.06 24.20
CA ASP A 555 21.66 25.83 24.97
C ASP A 555 20.87 24.95 25.96
N HIS A 556 20.99 23.62 25.83
CA HIS A 556 20.42 22.63 26.73
C HIS A 556 21.43 22.02 27.72
N LEU A 557 22.68 22.51 27.78
CA LEU A 557 23.68 22.05 28.76
C LEU A 557 23.23 22.02 30.24
N PRO A 558 22.35 22.93 30.73
CA PRO A 558 21.79 22.84 32.08
C PRO A 558 20.84 21.65 32.30
N GLY A 559 20.36 21.03 31.22
CA GLY A 559 19.45 19.89 31.20
C GLY A 559 20.09 18.59 31.71
N LYS A 560 20.28 18.49 33.03
CA LYS A 560 20.76 17.26 33.70
C LYS A 560 19.88 16.05 33.32
N LEU A 561 18.57 16.23 33.14
CA LEU A 561 17.61 15.13 32.95
C LEU A 561 17.62 14.56 31.53
N GLU A 562 17.87 15.41 30.53
CA GLU A 562 17.99 15.07 29.11
C GLU A 562 19.21 14.17 28.89
N ILE A 563 20.35 14.54 29.49
CA ILE A 563 21.57 13.73 29.52
C ILE A 563 21.29 12.34 30.11
N CYS A 564 20.62 12.28 31.28
CA CYS A 564 20.25 11.00 31.89
C CYS A 564 19.27 10.18 31.04
N SER A 565 18.34 10.82 30.32
CA SER A 565 17.37 10.13 29.46
C SER A 565 18.04 9.40 28.28
N GLU A 566 19.14 9.92 27.76
CA GLU A 566 19.95 9.25 26.74
C GLU A 566 20.93 8.24 27.34
N LEU A 567 21.58 8.61 28.45
CA LEU A 567 22.53 7.75 29.18
C LEU A 567 21.91 6.40 29.58
N VAL A 568 20.63 6.37 29.95
CA VAL A 568 19.84 5.16 30.23
C VAL A 568 19.88 4.13 29.09
N LYS A 569 20.00 4.55 27.83
CA LYS A 569 20.07 3.64 26.66
C LYS A 569 21.33 2.78 26.64
N LEU A 570 22.42 3.24 27.28
CA LEU A 570 23.70 2.52 27.41
C LEU A 570 23.60 1.33 28.38
N PHE A 571 22.73 1.43 29.38
CA PHE A 571 22.61 0.47 30.48
C PHE A 571 21.44 -0.50 30.29
N CYS A 572 20.29 -0.01 29.84
CA CYS A 572 19.09 -0.83 29.70
C CYS A 572 18.70 -0.97 28.22
N THR A 573 18.43 -2.20 27.79
CA THR A 573 17.84 -2.51 26.47
C THR A 573 16.32 -2.41 26.52
N GLU A 574 15.68 -3.04 27.51
CA GLU A 574 14.23 -3.15 27.62
C GLU A 574 13.52 -1.87 28.09
N SER A 575 12.28 -1.67 27.62
CA SER A 575 11.48 -0.48 27.93
C SER A 575 10.95 -0.42 29.38
N SER A 576 10.97 -1.54 30.09
CA SER A 576 10.74 -1.69 31.54
C SER A 576 11.87 -1.01 32.32
N HIS A 577 13.05 -1.63 32.29
CA HIS A 577 14.25 -1.23 33.03
C HIS A 577 14.71 0.20 32.65
N ARG A 578 14.47 0.63 31.40
CA ARG A 578 14.68 2.03 30.97
C ARG A 578 13.81 3.05 31.73
N LYS A 579 12.55 2.75 32.04
CA LYS A 579 11.66 3.67 32.77
C LYS A 579 12.07 3.78 34.24
N GLU A 580 12.38 2.63 34.84
CA GLU A 580 12.81 2.51 36.23
C GLU A 580 14.14 3.25 36.47
N LEU A 581 15.19 2.95 35.69
CA LEU A 581 16.46 3.64 35.82
C LEU A 581 16.32 5.15 35.53
N LYS A 582 15.44 5.57 34.63
CA LYS A 582 15.12 6.99 34.39
C LYS A 582 14.42 7.64 35.60
N HIS A 583 13.54 6.94 36.30
CA HIS A 583 12.90 7.42 37.52
C HIS A 583 13.91 7.58 38.66
N PHE A 584 14.77 6.58 38.87
CA PHE A 584 15.89 6.64 39.80
C PHE A 584 16.79 7.85 39.50
N LEU A 585 17.23 8.01 38.24
CA LEU A 585 18.13 9.09 37.83
C LEU A 585 17.52 10.49 37.94
N SER A 586 16.22 10.65 37.70
CA SER A 586 15.50 11.91 37.93
C SER A 586 15.53 12.30 39.41
N SER A 587 15.30 11.33 40.30
CA SER A 587 15.31 11.52 41.75
C SER A 587 16.73 11.71 42.32
N LEU A 588 17.73 11.05 41.73
CA LEU A 588 19.14 11.25 42.00
C LEU A 588 19.59 12.67 41.64
N ILE A 589 19.29 13.14 40.43
CA ILE A 589 19.62 14.51 39.98
C ILE A 589 19.14 15.58 40.98
N ASN A 590 17.91 15.43 41.49
CA ASN A 590 17.29 16.36 42.42
C ASN A 590 17.85 16.28 43.86
N SER A 591 18.70 15.28 44.16
CA SER A 591 19.28 15.07 45.49
C SER A 591 20.82 15.14 45.54
N LEU A 592 21.52 15.02 44.40
CA LEU A 592 22.98 15.13 44.29
C LEU A 592 23.57 16.40 44.94
N ASP A 593 22.85 17.52 44.85
CA ASP A 593 23.34 18.82 45.33
C ASP A 593 23.14 19.04 46.86
N ASP A 594 22.47 18.12 47.59
CA ASP A 594 22.43 18.08 49.08
C ASP A 594 22.82 16.68 49.63
N PRO A 595 23.98 16.54 50.30
CA PRO A 595 24.39 15.28 50.93
C PRO A 595 23.38 14.65 51.90
N LYS A 596 22.50 15.44 52.55
CA LYS A 596 21.47 14.93 53.47
C LYS A 596 20.28 14.36 52.72
N ALA A 597 19.80 15.03 51.67
CA ALA A 597 18.81 14.50 50.74
C ALA A 597 19.34 13.24 50.04
N LEU A 598 20.56 13.28 49.50
CA LEU A 598 21.19 12.15 48.82
C LEU A 598 21.27 10.90 49.73
N LYS A 599 21.76 11.04 50.96
CA LYS A 599 21.84 9.90 51.89
C LYS A 599 20.45 9.35 52.25
N ARG A 600 19.43 10.20 52.40
CA ARG A 600 18.04 9.76 52.63
C ARG A 600 17.46 9.04 51.42
N PHE A 601 17.72 9.55 50.21
CA PHE A 601 17.27 8.95 48.95
C PHE A 601 17.91 7.58 48.72
N LEU A 602 19.23 7.46 48.81
CA LEU A 602 19.93 6.17 48.66
C LEU A 602 19.49 5.14 49.72
N THR A 603 19.10 5.57 50.93
CA THR A 603 18.52 4.68 51.95
C THR A 603 17.08 4.26 51.64
N LYS A 604 16.31 5.09 50.92
CA LYS A 604 14.92 4.80 50.52
C LYS A 604 14.84 3.82 49.34
N GLU A 605 15.76 3.93 48.38
CA GLU A 605 15.84 3.04 47.20
C GLU A 605 16.79 1.82 47.42
N ASP A 606 17.24 1.59 48.67
CA ASP A 606 18.18 0.54 49.13
C ASP A 606 19.52 0.45 48.37
N VAL A 607 20.04 1.58 47.89
CA VAL A 607 21.26 1.67 47.07
C VAL A 607 22.51 1.72 47.96
N ARG A 608 22.93 0.53 48.41
CA ARG A 608 24.09 0.31 49.28
C ARG A 608 25.43 0.52 48.53
N GLU A 609 26.55 0.47 49.25
CA GLU A 609 27.89 0.47 48.64
C GLU A 609 28.18 -0.85 47.91
N LEU A 610 29.14 -0.86 46.98
CA LEU A 610 29.58 -2.07 46.28
C LEU A 610 30.63 -2.85 47.10
N PRO A 611 30.74 -4.18 46.96
CA PRO A 611 31.84 -4.95 47.55
C PRO A 611 33.21 -4.54 47.00
N ASP A 612 34.27 -4.67 47.81
CA ASP A 612 35.63 -4.26 47.42
C ASP A 612 36.27 -5.10 46.30
N GLY A 613 35.65 -6.21 45.90
CA GLY A 613 36.09 -7.05 44.77
C GLY A 613 35.48 -6.69 43.41
N GLU A 614 34.54 -5.75 43.36
CA GLU A 614 33.75 -5.44 42.15
C GLU A 614 34.41 -4.36 41.28
N GLU A 615 34.38 -4.49 39.93
CA GLU A 615 34.98 -3.48 39.05
C GLU A 615 34.15 -2.19 39.06
N ARG A 616 34.72 -1.11 39.61
CA ARG A 616 34.05 0.21 39.68
C ARG A 616 33.92 0.87 38.31
N TRP A 617 32.71 1.29 37.98
CA TRP A 617 32.39 2.00 36.73
C TRP A 617 32.71 3.49 36.91
N GLU A 618 33.81 3.93 36.31
CA GLU A 618 34.27 5.32 36.39
C GLU A 618 34.44 5.95 35.00
N VAL A 619 33.84 7.12 34.81
CA VAL A 619 34.14 8.02 33.68
C VAL A 619 35.45 8.75 33.99
N PRO A 620 36.41 8.88 33.06
CA PRO A 620 37.64 9.65 33.26
C PRO A 620 37.38 11.13 33.58
N GLU A 621 38.35 11.81 34.19
CA GLU A 621 38.26 13.25 34.38
C GLU A 621 38.45 14.02 33.07
N PRO A 622 37.82 15.20 32.90
CA PRO A 622 38.08 16.02 31.72
C PRO A 622 39.52 16.49 31.73
N ALA A 623 40.22 16.36 30.61
CA ALA A 623 41.59 16.85 30.48
C ALA A 623 41.63 18.38 30.68
N THR A 624 42.14 18.82 31.83
CA THR A 624 42.31 20.23 32.15
C THR A 624 43.28 20.86 31.16
N GLN A 625 42.77 21.70 30.25
CA GLN A 625 43.62 22.62 29.51
C GLN A 625 44.05 23.74 30.44
N GLU A 626 45.11 23.49 31.22
CA GLU A 626 45.85 24.56 31.86
C GLU A 626 46.41 25.48 30.76
N ILE A 627 45.86 26.69 30.67
CA ILE A 627 46.40 27.74 29.83
C ILE A 627 47.68 28.23 30.51
N PRO A 628 48.88 28.09 29.90
CA PRO A 628 50.08 28.64 30.49
C PRO A 628 49.96 30.17 30.50
N LEU A 629 49.83 30.75 31.69
CA LEU A 629 49.95 32.19 31.90
C LEU A 629 51.44 32.57 31.80
N ASP A 630 51.94 32.56 30.57
CA ASP A 630 53.35 32.75 30.30
C ASP A 630 53.79 34.17 30.66
N ARG A 631 54.99 34.28 31.26
CA ARG A 631 55.43 35.50 31.95
C ARG A 631 56.20 36.43 31.02
N VAL A 632 56.27 37.70 31.43
CA VAL A 632 57.12 38.73 30.83
C VAL A 632 58.57 38.21 30.69
N PRO A 633 59.19 38.30 29.50
CA PRO A 633 60.53 37.76 29.27
C PRO A 633 61.66 38.72 29.71
N LYS A 634 62.85 38.13 29.88
CA LYS A 634 64.13 38.69 30.41
C LYS A 634 64.18 38.65 31.96
N SER A 635 65.30 38.26 32.58
CA SER A 635 66.69 38.20 32.10
C SER A 635 67.54 37.12 32.80
N PHE A 636 68.55 36.57 32.08
CA PHE A 636 69.89 36.06 32.49
C PHE A 636 70.07 35.31 33.85
N SER A 637 70.81 34.19 33.98
CA SER A 637 71.98 33.67 33.22
C SER A 637 72.06 32.14 33.23
N SER A 638 72.96 31.56 32.40
CA SER A 638 73.35 30.14 32.41
C SER A 638 74.50 29.83 33.36
N THR A 639 74.59 28.60 33.90
CA THR A 639 75.85 27.79 33.92
C THR A 639 75.62 26.31 34.34
N CYS A 640 76.42 25.42 33.73
CA CYS A 640 76.90 24.10 34.17
C CYS A 640 75.95 22.89 34.37
N SER A 641 76.28 21.83 33.60
CA SER A 641 76.10 20.38 33.84
C SER A 641 77.08 19.86 34.95
N PRO A 642 77.29 18.55 35.24
CA PRO A 642 76.96 17.28 34.54
C PRO A 642 76.08 16.33 35.44
N ASP A 643 75.90 15.01 35.27
CA ASP A 643 76.79 13.94 34.77
C ASP A 643 76.11 12.63 34.28
N GLU A 644 76.90 11.75 33.65
CA GLU A 644 76.55 10.42 33.08
C GLU A 644 77.02 9.27 34.04
N ALA A 645 76.89 7.94 33.87
CA ALA A 645 76.48 6.96 32.83
C ALA A 645 76.04 5.64 33.56
N PRO A 646 76.03 4.39 33.00
CA PRO A 646 76.16 3.89 31.61
C PRO A 646 75.14 2.78 31.19
N ARG A 647 75.36 2.21 29.99
CA ARG A 647 74.61 1.07 29.38
C ARG A 647 75.36 -0.28 29.52
N PRO A 648 74.76 -1.40 29.08
CA PRO A 648 75.04 -1.97 27.74
C PRO A 648 73.76 -2.10 26.87
N ALA A 649 73.73 -2.10 25.52
CA ALA A 649 74.60 -2.63 24.45
C ALA A 649 74.37 -4.15 24.19
N GLN A 650 74.17 -4.65 22.95
CA GLN A 650 74.18 -3.99 21.62
C GLN A 650 73.34 -4.79 20.57
N THR A 651 73.25 -4.25 19.34
CA THR A 651 72.71 -4.79 18.06
C THR A 651 71.21 -4.59 17.78
N ASP A 652 70.76 -4.18 16.58
CA ASP A 652 71.42 -3.35 15.53
C ASP A 652 70.41 -2.68 14.56
N GLY A 653 70.86 -2.20 13.37
CA GLY A 653 70.09 -1.44 12.37
C GLY A 653 69.10 -2.24 11.46
N GLU A 654 68.38 -1.62 10.51
CA GLU A 654 68.56 -0.30 9.84
C GLU A 654 67.34 0.67 9.95
N PRO A 655 67.43 1.96 9.52
CA PRO A 655 66.66 3.06 10.12
C PRO A 655 65.44 3.62 9.34
N THR A 656 64.61 4.40 10.05
CA THR A 656 63.35 5.00 9.58
C THR A 656 63.42 6.53 9.41
N LEU A 657 63.06 7.06 8.23
CA LEU A 657 62.69 8.47 7.94
C LEU A 657 61.72 8.47 6.73
N GLY A 658 60.82 9.44 6.50
CA GLY A 658 60.48 10.67 7.22
C GLY A 658 59.16 11.28 6.68
N CYS A 659 58.70 12.40 7.26
CA CYS A 659 57.33 12.92 7.08
C CYS A 659 57.06 13.67 5.75
N TRP A 660 55.77 13.81 5.40
CA TRP A 660 55.22 14.62 4.31
C TRP A 660 54.18 15.63 4.82
N PRO A 661 53.92 16.77 4.12
CA PRO A 661 54.71 17.41 3.06
C PRO A 661 55.70 18.48 3.61
N PRO A 662 56.66 18.97 2.81
CA PRO A 662 57.71 19.90 3.26
C PRO A 662 57.24 21.36 3.40
N ARG A 663 57.93 22.13 4.26
CA ARG A 663 57.80 23.59 4.33
C ARG A 663 58.67 24.28 3.28
N ALA A 664 58.12 25.24 2.55
CA ALA A 664 58.90 26.12 1.66
C ALA A 664 59.59 27.25 2.45
N PRO A 665 60.86 27.59 2.16
CA PRO A 665 61.53 28.76 2.72
C PRO A 665 61.23 30.04 1.92
N LEU A 666 61.02 31.15 2.62
CA LEU A 666 60.94 32.50 2.04
C LEU A 666 62.31 33.20 2.17
N MET A 667 62.92 33.62 1.05
CA MET A 667 63.46 34.99 0.89
C MET A 667 64.10 35.25 -0.50
N ASN A 668 63.86 36.48 -1.01
CA ASN A 668 64.69 37.34 -1.88
C ASN A 668 65.90 36.70 -2.61
N THR A 669 66.06 36.84 -3.94
CA THR A 669 66.13 38.13 -4.68
C THR A 669 65.80 37.99 -6.18
N GLY A 670 65.50 39.12 -6.84
CA GLY A 670 64.95 39.18 -8.19
C GLY A 670 65.89 38.89 -9.37
N GLY A 671 65.31 38.80 -10.59
CA GLY A 671 66.09 38.76 -11.83
C GLY A 671 65.37 38.21 -13.06
N ARG A 672 64.80 39.11 -13.87
CA ARG A 672 64.42 38.99 -15.30
C ARG A 672 64.66 37.65 -16.07
N ALA A 673 63.57 37.17 -16.67
CA ALA A 673 63.45 36.69 -18.06
C ALA A 673 64.39 35.59 -18.62
N GLY A 674 63.79 34.45 -19.00
CA GLY A 674 64.39 33.43 -19.87
C GLY A 674 63.35 32.37 -20.26
N GLN A 675 63.35 31.93 -21.53
CA GLN A 675 62.39 30.94 -22.05
C GLN A 675 62.90 29.50 -21.87
N GLY A 676 61.96 28.55 -21.77
CA GLY A 676 62.07 27.27 -22.49
C GLY A 676 62.34 26.00 -21.66
N ASN A 677 61.25 25.31 -21.26
CA ASN A 677 60.94 23.96 -21.77
C ASN A 677 59.58 23.46 -21.23
N ASN A 678 58.49 23.80 -21.94
CA ASN A 678 57.11 23.57 -21.50
C ASN A 678 56.56 22.14 -21.72
N SER A 679 57.41 21.11 -21.81
CA SER A 679 56.99 19.73 -22.13
C SER A 679 55.92 19.19 -21.16
N ALA A 680 56.05 19.43 -19.85
CA ALA A 680 55.05 19.03 -18.86
C ALA A 680 53.76 19.87 -18.93
N VAL A 681 53.86 21.14 -19.34
CA VAL A 681 52.72 22.08 -19.41
C VAL A 681 51.85 21.78 -20.63
N GLU A 682 52.45 21.43 -21.76
CA GLU A 682 51.76 21.03 -22.98
C GLU A 682 50.99 19.71 -22.80
N ALA A 683 51.57 18.74 -22.07
CA ALA A 683 50.88 17.50 -21.70
C ALA A 683 49.64 17.74 -20.81
N ALA A 684 49.70 18.69 -19.87
CA ALA A 684 48.56 19.06 -19.03
C ALA A 684 47.45 19.80 -19.82
N LEU A 685 47.83 20.81 -20.62
CA LEU A 685 46.89 21.60 -21.44
C LEU A 685 46.16 20.77 -22.50
N LYS A 686 46.75 19.64 -22.94
CA LYS A 686 46.13 18.72 -23.91
C LYS A 686 45.09 17.78 -23.29
N MET A 687 45.05 17.66 -21.96
CA MET A 687 44.00 16.95 -21.22
C MET A 687 42.95 17.90 -20.63
N TRP A 688 43.32 19.15 -20.29
CA TRP A 688 42.39 20.19 -19.81
C TRP A 688 42.61 21.55 -20.52
N PRO A 689 41.91 21.82 -21.64
CA PRO A 689 41.86 23.15 -22.24
C PRO A 689 40.90 24.08 -21.46
N PRO A 690 41.25 25.35 -21.22
CA PRO A 690 40.38 26.31 -20.54
C PRO A 690 39.24 26.82 -21.45
N PRO A 691 38.05 27.15 -20.90
CA PRO A 691 36.93 27.69 -21.68
C PRO A 691 37.19 29.15 -22.14
N PRO A 692 36.57 29.58 -23.26
CA PRO A 692 36.72 30.94 -23.78
C PRO A 692 35.99 32.00 -22.92
N ALA A 693 36.57 33.18 -22.81
CA ALA A 693 35.99 34.30 -22.05
C ALA A 693 34.89 35.05 -22.84
N PRO A 694 33.84 35.57 -22.17
CA PRO A 694 32.81 36.40 -22.80
C PRO A 694 33.35 37.79 -23.19
N LYS A 695 32.66 38.45 -24.13
CA LYS A 695 32.91 39.84 -24.54
C LYS A 695 31.62 40.66 -24.50
N ASP A 696 31.78 41.92 -24.13
CA ASP A 696 30.71 42.90 -23.89
C ASP A 696 30.38 43.76 -25.14
N LYS A 697 29.10 44.17 -25.23
CA LYS A 697 28.55 45.37 -25.90
C LYS A 697 28.57 45.49 -27.44
N GLU A 698 27.35 45.56 -28.02
CA GLU A 698 26.72 46.70 -28.75
C GLU A 698 27.54 47.68 -29.64
N PRO A 699 26.93 48.39 -30.64
CA PRO A 699 25.51 48.42 -31.09
C PRO A 699 25.32 48.45 -32.65
N GLU A 700 24.13 48.92 -33.09
CA GLU A 700 23.75 49.51 -34.40
C GLU A 700 23.22 48.64 -35.57
N ARG A 701 22.47 49.32 -36.46
CA ARG A 701 21.83 48.86 -37.71
C ARG A 701 22.75 49.22 -38.90
N ASP A 702 22.63 48.70 -40.12
CA ASP A 702 21.52 48.93 -41.06
C ASP A 702 21.78 48.26 -42.44
N VAL A 703 20.79 48.33 -43.35
CA VAL A 703 20.92 48.19 -44.85
C VAL A 703 21.19 46.81 -45.50
N LEU A 704 20.22 46.37 -46.31
CA LEU A 704 20.25 45.37 -47.41
C LEU A 704 20.81 46.00 -48.72
N PRO A 705 21.26 45.29 -49.82
CA PRO A 705 20.55 44.15 -50.43
C PRO A 705 21.30 43.10 -51.34
N GLY A 706 20.77 41.87 -51.38
CA GLY A 706 20.07 41.29 -52.56
C GLY A 706 20.78 40.80 -53.84
N GLY A 707 20.43 39.55 -54.25
CA GLY A 707 20.41 39.07 -55.65
C GLY A 707 21.38 37.92 -55.99
N ARG A 708 21.04 36.90 -56.80
CA ARG A 708 19.77 36.45 -57.43
C ARG A 708 19.76 34.90 -57.47
N SER A 709 18.60 34.22 -57.40
CA SER A 709 17.79 33.77 -58.57
C SER A 709 16.77 32.71 -58.06
N HIS A 710 15.78 32.15 -58.78
CA HIS A 710 14.76 32.52 -59.80
C HIS A 710 13.90 31.23 -59.95
N GLU A 711 12.61 31.19 -60.33
CA GLU A 711 11.65 32.22 -60.74
C GLU A 711 10.68 32.58 -59.58
N GLY A 712 9.36 32.31 -59.48
CA GLY A 712 8.34 31.68 -60.35
C GLY A 712 7.31 30.86 -59.53
N VAL A 713 6.00 30.83 -59.78
CA VAL A 713 5.10 31.59 -60.68
C VAL A 713 3.86 32.05 -59.88
N GLN A 714 3.25 33.17 -60.27
CA GLN A 714 2.15 33.90 -59.58
C GLN A 714 0.81 33.77 -60.38
N PRO A 715 -0.29 34.58 -60.26
CA PRO A 715 -0.50 35.92 -59.64
C PRO A 715 -1.85 36.12 -58.87
N PRO A 716 -2.30 37.35 -58.50
CA PRO A 716 -1.61 38.61 -58.15
C PRO A 716 -1.87 38.95 -56.64
N ASN A 717 -2.56 39.97 -56.06
CA ASN A 717 -3.08 41.36 -56.34
C ASN A 717 -3.48 41.96 -54.94
N SER A 718 -3.69 43.26 -54.61
CA SER A 718 -3.18 44.56 -55.10
C SER A 718 -3.70 45.75 -54.24
N SER A 719 -2.81 46.69 -53.83
CA SER A 719 -3.09 48.06 -53.29
C SER A 719 -3.82 48.22 -51.93
N GLY A 720 -3.61 49.28 -51.11
CA GLY A 720 -2.81 50.52 -51.27
C GLY A 720 -2.56 51.31 -49.95
N ARG A 721 -1.95 52.52 -50.04
CA ARG A 721 -1.44 53.44 -48.96
C ARG A 721 -2.05 54.88 -49.17
N PRO A 722 -1.69 56.04 -48.51
CA PRO A 722 -0.75 56.40 -47.40
C PRO A 722 -1.24 57.49 -46.36
N ALA A 723 -0.31 58.05 -45.52
CA ALA A 723 -0.23 59.44 -44.95
C ALA A 723 -1.24 59.91 -43.83
N GLU A 724 -1.04 60.97 -42.98
CA GLU A 724 0.14 61.72 -42.43
C GLU A 724 -0.19 62.60 -41.17
N LEU A 725 0.82 62.90 -40.33
CA LEU A 725 1.13 64.09 -39.46
C LEU A 725 0.16 64.84 -38.47
N ALA A 726 0.78 65.40 -37.40
CA ALA A 726 0.50 66.67 -36.63
C ALA A 726 -0.01 66.65 -35.14
N ARG A 727 0.16 67.80 -34.44
CA ARG A 727 0.02 68.18 -32.98
C ARG A 727 -0.32 69.72 -32.88
N PRO A 728 -0.51 70.46 -31.74
CA PRO A 728 -0.37 70.19 -30.27
C PRO A 728 -1.40 70.87 -29.26
N LEU A 729 -1.18 70.74 -27.92
CA LEU A 729 -1.73 71.51 -26.73
C LEU A 729 -3.23 71.30 -26.31
N SER A 730 -3.81 71.78 -25.18
CA SER A 730 -3.46 72.79 -24.12
C SER A 730 -4.11 72.57 -22.71
N HIS A 731 -4.07 73.56 -21.78
CA HIS A 731 -4.61 73.61 -20.37
C HIS A 731 -5.33 74.97 -20.04
N PRO A 732 -6.01 75.27 -18.87
CA PRO A 732 -5.94 74.75 -17.46
C PRO A 732 -7.33 74.25 -16.88
N GLY A 733 -7.84 74.38 -15.62
CA GLY A 733 -7.53 75.16 -14.37
C GLY A 733 -8.35 74.78 -13.08
N GLN A 734 -8.66 75.75 -12.17
CA GLN A 734 -9.22 75.60 -10.77
C GLN A 734 -10.10 76.83 -10.33
N PRO A 735 -10.75 77.02 -9.13
CA PRO A 735 -10.48 76.51 -7.72
C PRO A 735 -11.65 76.27 -6.66
N VAL A 736 -11.33 75.68 -5.46
CA VAL A 736 -11.84 75.90 -4.04
C VAL A 736 -13.38 75.82 -3.67
N SER A 737 -13.95 74.89 -2.86
CA SER A 737 -13.99 74.60 -1.37
C SER A 737 -15.07 75.40 -0.53
N ILE A 738 -15.48 75.22 0.77
CA ILE A 738 -15.01 74.57 2.04
C ILE A 738 -16.17 74.34 3.12
N SER A 739 -16.00 73.47 4.15
CA SER A 739 -16.55 73.47 5.57
C SER A 739 -17.86 72.73 6.04
N SER A 740 -17.96 72.44 7.38
CA SER A 740 -18.92 71.55 8.14
C SER A 740 -19.62 72.30 9.33
N PRO A 741 -20.52 71.74 10.25
CA PRO A 741 -20.26 70.64 11.24
C PRO A 741 -21.50 69.79 11.76
N ARG A 742 -21.38 69.18 12.97
CA ARG A 742 -22.23 68.16 13.72
C ARG A 742 -23.21 68.82 14.77
N PRO A 743 -24.00 68.15 15.70
CA PRO A 743 -23.85 66.81 16.35
C PRO A 743 -25.12 65.97 16.82
N ALA A 744 -24.83 64.78 17.39
CA ALA A 744 -25.44 64.05 18.56
C ALA A 744 -26.82 63.28 18.59
N GLU A 745 -26.71 61.96 18.90
CA GLU A 745 -27.57 61.09 19.78
C GLU A 745 -28.99 60.63 19.32
N SER A 746 -29.74 59.68 19.96
CA SER A 746 -29.66 59.02 21.30
C SER A 746 -30.05 57.50 21.39
N ARG A 747 -30.96 57.07 22.31
CA ARG A 747 -31.42 55.70 22.72
C ARG A 747 -32.81 55.80 23.43
N PRO A 748 -33.63 54.73 23.74
CA PRO A 748 -33.24 53.48 24.45
C PRO A 748 -34.10 52.16 24.21
N GLN A 749 -33.75 51.07 24.92
CA GLN A 749 -34.56 50.00 25.61
C GLN A 749 -35.83 49.33 24.96
N SER A 750 -36.28 48.10 25.31
CA SER A 750 -35.80 47.05 26.26
C SER A 750 -36.33 45.62 25.92
N GLU A 751 -35.66 44.61 26.49
CA GLU A 751 -36.11 43.30 27.05
C GLU A 751 -37.33 42.49 26.51
N GLY A 752 -37.12 41.17 26.35
CA GLY A 752 -37.91 40.15 27.09
C GLY A 752 -38.75 39.12 26.30
N GLY A 753 -38.85 37.88 26.82
CA GLY A 753 -39.93 36.92 26.50
C GLY A 753 -39.50 35.52 26.01
N GLN A 754 -39.73 34.48 26.84
CA GLN A 754 -39.42 33.06 26.57
C GLN A 754 -40.61 32.25 26.00
N GLU A 755 -40.26 31.11 25.36
CA GLU A 755 -40.95 29.79 25.39
C GLU A 755 -42.32 29.51 24.71
N GLY A 756 -42.54 28.22 24.41
CA GLY A 756 -43.81 27.62 23.93
C GLY A 756 -43.78 27.18 22.45
N LEU A 757 -43.27 25.99 22.05
CA LEU A 757 -43.77 24.61 22.20
C LEU A 757 -44.77 24.11 21.13
N ALA A 758 -44.61 22.82 20.78
CA ALA A 758 -45.51 21.89 20.08
C ALA A 758 -45.75 22.05 18.56
N ALA A 759 -45.60 20.92 17.84
CA ALA A 759 -46.21 20.62 16.55
C ALA A 759 -47.43 19.68 16.76
N PRO A 760 -48.30 19.45 15.74
CA PRO A 760 -48.07 18.28 14.88
C PRO A 760 -48.51 18.40 13.39
N ARG A 761 -48.25 17.31 12.65
CA ARG A 761 -48.68 16.90 11.28
C ARG A 761 -50.22 16.80 11.12
N PRO A 762 -50.84 16.49 9.93
CA PRO A 762 -50.27 15.90 8.69
C PRO A 762 -50.84 16.38 7.30
N ALA A 763 -50.26 15.83 6.20
CA ALA A 763 -50.92 15.45 4.91
C ALA A 763 -51.56 16.56 4.01
N GLN A 764 -51.75 16.43 2.68
CA GLN A 764 -51.33 15.44 1.65
C GLN A 764 -51.44 16.04 0.22
N THR A 765 -50.86 15.36 -0.79
CA THR A 765 -51.21 15.32 -2.24
C THR A 765 -51.10 16.57 -3.16
N LEU A 766 -50.51 16.33 -4.34
CA LEU A 766 -50.66 17.10 -5.59
C LEU A 766 -52.02 16.82 -6.27
N PRO A 767 -52.40 17.58 -7.32
CA PRO A 767 -52.40 16.95 -8.65
C PRO A 767 -51.80 17.82 -9.77
N SER A 768 -51.54 17.19 -10.93
CA SER A 768 -50.96 17.82 -12.14
C SER A 768 -51.94 17.79 -13.33
N ALA A 769 -51.85 18.77 -14.24
CA ALA A 769 -52.32 18.67 -15.62
C ALA A 769 -51.60 19.70 -16.54
N GLN A 770 -51.22 19.28 -17.75
CA GLN A 770 -50.86 20.13 -18.90
C GLN A 770 -51.94 19.95 -20.00
N PRO A 771 -51.92 20.68 -21.14
CA PRO A 771 -51.12 20.22 -22.30
C PRO A 771 -50.63 21.34 -23.27
N ALA A 772 -50.00 20.90 -24.38
CA ALA A 772 -49.90 21.55 -25.71
C ALA A 772 -48.96 22.77 -25.91
N GLU A 773 -48.30 22.97 -27.08
CA GLU A 773 -47.75 22.03 -28.10
C GLU A 773 -46.81 22.80 -29.07
N ALA A 774 -46.10 22.11 -29.99
CA ALA A 774 -45.18 22.74 -30.96
C ALA A 774 -44.99 21.92 -32.27
N PRO A 775 -44.65 22.58 -33.40
CA PRO A 775 -43.83 22.04 -34.50
C PRO A 775 -42.52 22.88 -34.66
N GLY A 776 -41.36 22.41 -35.14
CA GLY A 776 -41.01 21.53 -36.29
C GLY A 776 -40.10 22.36 -37.23
N ASP A 777 -39.00 21.91 -37.86
CA ASP A 777 -38.33 20.60 -38.00
C ASP A 777 -36.79 20.76 -38.17
N GLN A 778 -36.03 19.66 -38.23
CA GLN A 778 -34.58 19.64 -38.56
C GLN A 778 -34.29 19.46 -40.06
N PRO A 779 -33.08 19.83 -40.54
CA PRO A 779 -32.10 18.76 -40.85
C PRO A 779 -30.63 19.07 -40.46
N THR A 780 -29.77 18.05 -40.57
CA THR A 780 -28.30 18.02 -40.30
C THR A 780 -27.49 18.09 -41.64
N PRO A 781 -26.12 18.01 -41.74
CA PRO A 781 -25.09 17.64 -40.72
C PRO A 781 -23.70 18.39 -40.79
N ASN A 782 -22.75 17.87 -39.98
CA ASN A 782 -21.27 17.83 -40.15
C ASN A 782 -20.29 18.84 -39.48
N SER A 783 -19.22 18.22 -38.91
CA SER A 783 -17.79 18.63 -38.83
C SER A 783 -17.23 19.64 -37.81
N THR A 784 -16.78 19.10 -36.66
CA THR A 784 -15.37 19.04 -36.16
C THR A 784 -14.41 20.24 -36.10
N LEU A 785 -13.49 20.15 -35.11
CA LEU A 785 -12.31 21.01 -34.78
C LEU A 785 -12.68 22.31 -34.03
N ALA A 786 -12.25 22.53 -32.78
CA ALA A 786 -10.90 22.59 -32.18
C ALA A 786 -10.17 23.91 -32.46
N VAL A 787 -9.80 24.62 -31.38
CA VAL A 787 -9.12 25.93 -31.40
C VAL A 787 -7.79 25.82 -30.64
N PRO A 788 -6.65 26.30 -31.19
CA PRO A 788 -5.32 26.11 -30.62
C PRO A 788 -4.78 27.33 -29.82
N ASP A 789 -3.54 27.20 -29.32
CA ASP A 789 -2.75 28.17 -28.55
C ASP A 789 -2.42 29.51 -29.27
N ALA A 790 -2.00 30.53 -28.50
CA ALA A 790 -0.60 31.03 -28.52
C ALA A 790 -0.30 32.29 -27.65
N VAL A 791 0.66 32.14 -26.72
CA VAL A 791 1.79 33.04 -26.34
C VAL A 791 1.59 34.55 -26.08
N VAL A 792 1.89 34.98 -24.84
CA VAL A 792 2.84 36.08 -24.50
C VAL A 792 3.58 35.69 -23.18
N ALA A 793 4.66 34.91 -23.26
CA ALA A 793 6.06 35.39 -23.17
C ALA A 793 6.58 35.67 -21.74
N SER A 794 6.97 34.61 -21.01
CA SER A 794 7.81 34.71 -19.81
C SER A 794 9.27 34.98 -20.17
N ALA A 795 9.92 35.91 -19.48
CA ALA A 795 11.34 36.22 -19.70
C ALA A 795 12.26 35.16 -19.04
N THR A 796 12.75 34.20 -19.82
CA THR A 796 13.64 33.14 -19.33
C THR A 796 15.04 33.67 -19.00
N PHE A 797 15.39 33.78 -17.71
CA PHE A 797 16.78 33.99 -17.30
C PHE A 797 17.59 32.71 -17.54
N GLN A 798 18.37 32.66 -18.62
CA GLN A 798 19.24 31.53 -18.96
C GLN A 798 20.53 31.56 -18.13
N GLY A 799 20.42 31.30 -16.83
CA GLY A 799 21.55 30.94 -15.98
C GLY A 799 21.96 29.48 -16.23
N THR A 800 23.20 29.22 -16.60
CA THR A 800 23.70 27.87 -16.92
C THR A 800 23.76 26.98 -15.69
N ALA A 801 22.89 25.97 -15.61
CA ALA A 801 22.90 24.95 -14.58
C ALA A 801 24.06 23.95 -14.77
N ALA A 802 25.29 24.37 -14.41
CA ALA A 802 26.43 23.48 -14.24
C ALA A 802 27.50 24.10 -13.32
N ALA A 803 27.90 23.36 -12.29
CA ALA A 803 28.97 23.63 -11.31
C ALA A 803 28.74 24.77 -10.28
N ALA A 804 29.31 24.54 -9.09
CA ALA A 804 29.40 25.45 -7.94
C ALA A 804 28.09 25.75 -7.16
N GLU A 805 27.13 24.82 -7.17
CA GLU A 805 26.42 24.55 -5.93
C GLU A 805 27.41 24.02 -4.88
N THR A 806 27.65 24.79 -3.83
CA THR A 806 28.14 24.28 -2.54
C THR A 806 27.46 25.06 -1.41
N PRO A 807 26.34 24.58 -0.86
CA PRO A 807 26.07 24.83 0.57
C PRO A 807 27.32 24.45 1.38
N ARG A 808 27.57 25.10 2.52
CA ARG A 808 28.49 24.50 3.50
C ARG A 808 27.83 23.20 3.99
N PRO A 809 28.42 22.02 3.75
CA PRO A 809 27.74 20.77 4.01
C PRO A 809 27.54 20.58 5.52
N PRO A 810 26.48 19.87 5.95
CA PRO A 810 26.46 19.30 7.29
C PRO A 810 27.67 18.38 7.41
N LEU A 811 28.49 18.60 8.44
CA LEU A 811 29.75 17.88 8.58
C LEU A 811 29.46 16.44 9.02
N ASN A 812 29.80 15.49 8.16
CA ASN A 812 29.97 14.11 8.58
C ASN A 812 31.13 14.04 9.60
N LEU A 813 31.07 13.09 10.54
CA LEU A 813 31.85 13.16 11.78
C LEU A 813 33.30 12.64 11.64
N ASP A 814 34.04 13.20 10.70
CA ASP A 814 35.50 13.11 10.58
C ASP A 814 36.13 14.52 10.48
N PHE A 815 37.27 14.70 11.13
CA PHE A 815 37.92 16.00 11.40
C PHE A 815 38.60 16.61 10.15
N PRO A 816 38.69 17.95 10.00
CA PRO A 816 39.46 18.79 10.94
C PRO A 816 38.90 20.19 11.29
N ARG A 817 39.62 20.88 12.20
CA ARG A 817 39.29 22.18 12.82
C ARG A 817 39.31 23.35 11.84
N TRP A 818 38.50 24.37 12.13
CA TRP A 818 38.66 25.73 11.59
C TRP A 818 38.85 26.77 12.71
N ASN A 819 39.55 27.87 12.42
CA ASN A 819 39.85 28.92 13.39
C ASN A 819 38.70 29.92 13.58
N LYS A 820 38.76 30.67 14.69
CA LYS A 820 37.91 31.86 14.93
C LYS A 820 38.36 33.04 14.06
N ASP A 821 37.59 34.14 14.14
CA ASP A 821 37.92 35.50 13.68
C ASP A 821 37.47 35.90 12.26
N GLN A 822 36.19 35.68 11.92
CA GLN A 822 35.51 36.35 10.78
C GLN A 822 34.04 36.68 11.08
N SER A 823 33.73 37.95 11.37
CA SER A 823 32.35 38.49 11.41
C SER A 823 32.34 40.00 11.18
N GLY A 824 31.95 40.44 9.98
CA GLY A 824 31.96 41.86 9.58
C GLY A 824 30.75 42.66 10.05
N LEU A 825 30.41 42.63 11.33
CA LEU A 825 29.44 43.54 11.95
C LEU A 825 30.18 44.58 12.79
N GLU A 826 29.79 45.84 12.67
CA GLU A 826 30.30 46.94 13.49
C GLU A 826 29.31 47.24 14.62
N ASP A 827 29.73 47.06 15.88
CA ASP A 827 28.92 47.47 17.03
C ASP A 827 28.94 48.99 17.20
N MET A 828 27.79 49.59 17.46
CA MET A 828 27.61 51.03 17.63
C MET A 828 27.30 51.34 19.09
N GLU A 829 28.04 52.27 19.70
CA GLU A 829 27.86 52.65 21.10
C GLU A 829 26.65 53.59 21.26
N LEU A 830 25.64 53.14 22.01
CA LEU A 830 24.38 53.87 22.21
C LEU A 830 24.48 54.87 23.37
N THR A 831 25.09 56.03 23.06
CA THR A 831 25.17 57.22 23.93
C THR A 831 23.88 58.07 23.93
N CYS A 832 22.95 57.78 23.02
CA CYS A 832 21.75 58.58 22.76
C CYS A 832 20.60 58.32 23.75
N GLN A 833 19.59 59.20 23.75
CA GLN A 833 18.33 58.93 24.46
C GLN A 833 17.61 57.73 23.84
N ARG A 834 17.26 56.74 24.67
CA ARG A 834 16.62 55.49 24.25
C ARG A 834 15.10 55.58 24.42
N PRO A 835 14.28 55.10 23.45
CA PRO A 835 12.84 55.06 23.62
C PRO A 835 12.43 54.17 24.82
N THR A 836 11.27 54.48 25.41
CA THR A 836 10.75 53.76 26.59
C THR A 836 10.63 52.25 26.34
N THR A 837 11.01 51.43 27.33
CA THR A 837 10.81 49.97 27.27
C THR A 837 9.32 49.64 27.08
N MET A 838 9.01 48.82 26.07
CA MET A 838 7.64 48.40 25.76
C MET A 838 7.24 47.15 26.54
N VAL A 839 5.94 47.03 26.84
CA VAL A 839 5.33 45.82 27.41
C VAL A 839 4.45 45.20 26.33
N PRO A 840 4.77 43.98 25.84
CA PRO A 840 3.98 43.30 24.80
C PRO A 840 2.54 43.05 25.24
N LEU A 841 1.62 43.11 24.28
CA LEU A 841 0.17 42.95 24.52
C LEU A 841 -0.54 42.07 23.48
N ASP A 842 -0.06 42.00 22.23
CA ASP A 842 -0.66 41.16 21.18
C ASP A 842 0.34 40.89 20.03
N GLU A 843 0.61 39.61 19.72
CA GLU A 843 1.78 39.17 18.93
C GLU A 843 1.85 39.78 17.52
N GLN A 844 0.69 40.08 16.91
CA GLN A 844 0.61 40.65 15.56
C GLN A 844 0.80 42.18 15.55
N MET A 845 0.40 42.88 16.62
CA MET A 845 0.62 44.32 16.80
C MET A 845 2.08 44.60 17.21
N ASP A 846 2.65 43.73 18.07
CA ASP A 846 4.00 43.86 18.59
C ASP A 846 5.03 44.01 17.46
N LEU A 847 4.92 43.27 16.34
CA LEU A 847 5.90 43.31 15.24
C LEU A 847 6.05 44.68 14.58
N ILE A 848 4.96 45.43 14.41
CA ILE A 848 4.99 46.78 13.80
C ILE A 848 5.59 47.77 14.81
N ALA A 849 5.13 47.72 16.07
CA ALA A 849 5.67 48.54 17.15
C ALA A 849 7.18 48.30 17.39
N ILE A 850 7.66 47.06 17.24
CA ILE A 850 9.09 46.70 17.31
C ILE A 850 9.89 47.32 16.15
N GLY A 851 9.28 47.46 14.97
CA GLY A 851 9.84 48.22 13.84
C GLY A 851 10.00 49.69 14.20
N GLU A 852 8.87 50.37 14.45
CA GLU A 852 8.79 51.80 14.81
C GLU A 852 9.72 52.18 15.98
N TRP A 853 9.78 51.36 17.03
CA TRP A 853 10.65 51.59 18.19
C TRP A 853 12.13 51.57 17.83
N GLY A 854 12.54 50.68 16.90
CA GLY A 854 13.91 50.63 16.41
C GLY A 854 14.26 51.80 15.50
N GLU A 855 13.32 52.25 14.65
CA GLU A 855 13.47 53.49 13.88
C GLU A 855 13.59 54.71 14.80
N GLN A 856 12.76 54.81 15.85
CA GLN A 856 12.85 55.88 16.85
C GLN A 856 14.23 55.92 17.53
N LEU A 857 14.79 54.75 17.89
CA LEU A 857 16.14 54.66 18.44
C LEU A 857 17.22 55.11 17.44
N VAL A 858 17.12 54.69 16.18
CA VAL A 858 18.06 55.12 15.13
C VAL A 858 17.92 56.62 14.83
N ASN A 859 16.71 57.17 14.87
CA ASN A 859 16.47 58.61 14.75
C ASN A 859 17.15 59.39 15.89
N SER A 860 17.01 58.95 17.15
CA SER A 860 17.72 59.55 18.30
C SER A 860 19.23 59.47 18.11
N PHE A 861 19.76 58.31 17.73
CA PHE A 861 21.19 58.12 17.47
C PHE A 861 21.72 59.05 16.37
N LEU A 862 20.99 59.18 15.25
CA LEU A 862 21.39 60.03 14.13
C LEU A 862 21.25 61.53 14.44
N CYS A 863 20.27 61.93 15.27
CA CYS A 863 20.15 63.31 15.77
C CYS A 863 21.26 63.66 16.75
N ASP A 864 21.55 62.79 17.72
CA ASP A 864 22.63 63.02 18.69
C ASP A 864 24.01 63.01 17.99
N TRP A 865 24.19 62.23 16.92
CA TRP A 865 25.38 62.30 16.06
C TRP A 865 25.46 63.62 15.27
N ARG A 866 24.36 64.09 14.66
CA ARG A 866 24.27 65.40 13.99
C ARG A 866 24.65 66.56 14.91
N ASP A 867 24.15 66.54 16.14
CA ASP A 867 24.31 67.64 17.09
C ASP A 867 25.61 67.56 17.90
N SER A 868 26.34 66.44 17.79
CA SER A 868 27.66 66.24 18.40
C SER A 868 28.75 67.18 17.83
N SER A 869 29.91 67.20 18.49
CA SER A 869 31.12 67.90 18.02
C SER A 869 32.00 67.05 17.08
N ASP A 870 31.52 65.92 16.56
CA ASP A 870 32.29 65.04 15.67
C ASP A 870 32.53 65.73 14.29
N PRO A 871 33.78 65.82 13.79
CA PRO A 871 34.04 66.28 12.42
C PRO A 871 33.38 65.39 11.34
N GLY A 872 33.03 64.14 11.66
CA GLY A 872 32.27 63.23 10.78
C GLY A 872 30.75 63.41 10.80
N ARG A 873 30.20 64.34 11.59
CA ARG A 873 28.75 64.49 11.79
C ARG A 873 27.98 64.86 10.51
N PRO A 874 26.73 64.38 10.35
CA PRO A 874 25.87 64.80 9.24
C PRO A 874 25.39 66.25 9.38
N THR A 875 25.08 66.87 8.24
CA THR A 875 24.51 68.23 8.14
C THR A 875 22.99 68.22 8.18
N HIS A 876 22.35 67.16 7.70
CA HIS A 876 20.90 66.97 7.75
C HIS A 876 20.56 65.48 7.82
N VAL A 877 19.57 65.14 8.65
CA VAL A 877 19.00 63.80 8.79
C VAL A 877 17.53 63.91 8.42
N LEU A 878 17.08 63.12 7.43
CA LEU A 878 15.68 63.01 7.03
C LEU A 878 15.20 61.60 7.36
N TRP A 879 14.21 61.48 8.25
CA TRP A 879 13.48 60.24 8.50
C TRP A 879 12.28 60.20 7.54
N CYS A 880 12.25 59.23 6.62
CA CYS A 880 11.23 59.13 5.59
C CYS A 880 9.92 58.52 6.11
N ASN A 881 9.98 57.57 7.03
CA ASN A 881 8.80 56.90 7.61
C ASN A 881 8.23 57.61 8.85
N GLN A 882 8.67 58.83 9.19
CA GLN A 882 8.25 59.56 10.40
C GLN A 882 6.71 59.74 10.51
N SER A 883 5.98 59.68 9.39
CA SER A 883 4.51 59.76 9.33
C SER A 883 3.84 58.44 8.90
N GLY A 884 4.53 57.32 9.06
CA GLY A 884 4.18 56.00 8.55
C GLY A 884 4.97 55.62 7.28
N GLU A 885 4.88 54.34 6.93
CA GLU A 885 5.54 53.68 5.78
C GLU A 885 5.55 54.53 4.49
N SER A 886 6.75 54.96 4.08
CA SER A 886 6.92 55.86 2.93
C SER A 886 7.03 55.14 1.57
N GLY A 887 7.18 53.81 1.58
CA GLY A 887 7.41 52.98 0.40
C GLY A 887 8.76 53.25 -0.30
N GLN A 888 9.66 54.01 0.33
CA GLN A 888 11.05 54.13 -0.13
C GLN A 888 11.86 52.87 0.22
N PRO A 889 12.91 52.53 -0.54
CA PRO A 889 13.80 51.41 -0.23
C PRO A 889 14.87 51.78 0.84
N TYR A 890 14.55 52.71 1.75
CA TYR A 890 15.37 53.18 2.88
C TYR A 890 14.50 54.00 3.84
N ASP A 891 14.76 53.91 5.14
CA ASP A 891 14.00 54.64 6.17
C ASP A 891 14.58 56.03 6.47
N PHE A 892 15.90 56.18 6.37
CA PHE A 892 16.59 57.45 6.61
C PHE A 892 17.49 57.85 5.45
N LYS A 893 17.48 59.14 5.13
CA LYS A 893 18.44 59.80 4.24
C LYS A 893 19.27 60.81 5.02
N VAL A 894 20.56 60.54 5.11
CA VAL A 894 21.53 61.34 5.87
C VAL A 894 22.44 62.06 4.87
N THR A 895 22.65 63.36 5.03
CA THR A 895 23.54 64.16 4.18
C THR A 895 24.67 64.78 4.98
N PHE A 896 25.80 65.01 4.33
CA PHE A 896 27.02 65.54 4.92
C PHE A 896 27.45 66.83 4.20
N GLY A 897 28.52 67.47 4.67
CA GLY A 897 29.12 68.63 3.98
C GLY A 897 29.68 68.25 2.61
N ALA A 898 29.82 69.22 1.71
CA ALA A 898 30.20 68.97 0.31
C ALA A 898 31.61 68.35 0.12
N GLU A 899 32.46 68.37 1.14
CA GLU A 899 33.79 67.75 1.15
C GLU A 899 33.77 66.30 1.66
N ALA A 900 32.65 65.80 2.18
CA ALA A 900 32.52 64.45 2.71
C ALA A 900 32.22 63.42 1.61
N THR A 901 32.90 62.27 1.68
CA THR A 901 32.69 61.14 0.76
C THR A 901 32.22 59.89 1.54
N PRO A 902 31.01 59.38 1.31
CA PRO A 902 29.97 59.90 0.41
C PRO A 902 29.22 61.12 1.00
N PRO A 903 28.72 62.05 0.17
CA PRO A 903 27.98 63.22 0.64
C PRO A 903 26.54 62.90 1.08
N VAL A 904 26.05 61.70 0.76
CA VAL A 904 24.72 61.19 1.12
C VAL A 904 24.85 59.71 1.49
N LEU A 905 24.22 59.31 2.60
CA LEU A 905 23.96 57.93 2.99
C LEU A 905 22.45 57.66 3.02
N PHE A 906 22.08 56.45 2.63
CA PHE A 906 20.76 55.86 2.79
C PHE A 906 20.87 54.74 3.83
N ILE A 907 19.98 54.75 4.82
CA ILE A 907 20.00 53.83 5.95
C ILE A 907 18.67 53.11 6.07
N GLU A 908 18.78 51.80 6.21
CA GLU A 908 17.68 50.83 6.40
C GLU A 908 17.74 50.27 7.82
N VAL A 909 16.62 50.22 8.55
CA VAL A 909 16.54 49.85 9.96
C VAL A 909 15.81 48.53 10.13
N LYS A 910 16.54 47.47 10.52
CA LYS A 910 15.96 46.13 10.69
C LYS A 910 15.98 45.72 12.17
N SER A 911 14.82 45.85 12.82
CA SER A 911 14.61 45.64 14.25
C SER A 911 14.27 44.19 14.64
N THR A 912 14.66 43.75 15.84
CA THR A 912 14.20 42.48 16.41
C THR A 912 14.33 42.42 17.93
N VAL A 913 13.35 41.83 18.61
CA VAL A 913 13.38 41.52 20.06
C VAL A 913 14.44 40.50 20.46
N LYS A 914 14.91 39.67 19.53
CA LYS A 914 15.89 38.61 19.83
C LYS A 914 17.29 39.21 20.04
N LYS A 915 18.00 38.74 21.07
CA LYS A 915 19.40 39.14 21.35
C LYS A 915 20.36 38.80 20.21
N GLU A 916 20.08 37.72 19.49
CA GLU A 916 20.77 37.31 18.26
C GLU A 916 19.75 36.79 17.22
N ARG A 917 19.99 37.07 15.94
CA ARG A 917 19.23 36.57 14.78
C ARG A 917 20.17 36.52 13.58
N SER A 918 20.30 35.41 12.87
CA SER A 918 21.25 35.30 11.75
C SER A 918 20.81 36.01 10.48
N PHE A 919 19.49 36.00 10.18
CA PHE A 919 18.92 36.46 8.91
C PHE A 919 18.30 37.86 9.01
N ILE A 920 18.43 38.62 7.92
CA ILE A 920 17.81 39.93 7.71
C ILE A 920 16.79 39.77 6.57
N HIS A 921 15.54 40.21 6.79
CA HIS A 921 14.57 40.32 5.70
C HIS A 921 14.82 41.61 4.93
N LEU A 922 14.80 41.54 3.60
CA LEU A 922 14.92 42.68 2.70
C LEU A 922 13.87 42.53 1.59
N SER A 923 13.19 43.61 1.20
CA SER A 923 12.38 43.59 -0.01
C SER A 923 13.25 43.58 -1.28
N ALA A 924 12.65 43.23 -2.42
CA ALA A 924 13.32 43.32 -3.72
C ALA A 924 13.77 44.77 -4.04
N ASN A 925 13.01 45.77 -3.58
CA ASN A 925 13.32 47.19 -3.79
C ASN A 925 14.52 47.64 -2.96
N GLU A 926 14.58 47.26 -1.68
CA GLU A 926 15.74 47.48 -0.80
C GLU A 926 17.00 46.83 -1.40
N LEU A 927 16.90 45.60 -1.89
CA LEU A 927 18.04 44.86 -2.43
C LEU A 927 18.57 45.48 -3.74
N ASP A 928 17.71 45.81 -4.70
CA ASP A 928 18.14 46.49 -5.94
C ASP A 928 18.77 47.86 -5.65
N PHE A 929 18.13 48.65 -4.78
CA PHE A 929 18.63 49.96 -4.38
C PHE A 929 19.98 49.85 -3.66
N ALA A 930 20.17 48.86 -2.78
CA ALA A 930 21.44 48.60 -2.11
C ALA A 930 22.55 48.17 -3.08
N LEU A 931 22.25 47.37 -4.11
CA LEU A 931 23.20 46.95 -5.14
C LEU A 931 23.59 48.12 -6.07
N LYS A 932 22.68 49.06 -6.29
CA LYS A 932 22.87 50.29 -7.05
C LYS A 932 23.70 51.33 -6.29
N GLU A 933 23.37 51.58 -5.03
CA GLU A 933 23.96 52.64 -4.19
C GLU A 933 25.22 52.22 -3.43
N LYS A 934 25.43 50.91 -3.21
CA LYS A 934 26.67 50.30 -2.69
C LYS A 934 27.16 50.94 -1.40
N GLU A 935 28.29 51.65 -1.44
CA GLU A 935 28.89 52.36 -0.31
C GLU A 935 27.97 53.42 0.30
N ARG A 936 26.99 53.93 -0.47
CA ARG A 936 25.98 54.87 0.04
C ARG A 936 24.82 54.20 0.77
N TYR A 937 24.71 52.86 0.77
CA TYR A 937 23.65 52.12 1.44
C TYR A 937 24.16 51.35 2.65
N HIS A 938 23.49 51.49 3.79
CA HIS A 938 23.87 50.86 5.06
C HIS A 938 22.63 50.24 5.75
N ILE A 939 22.80 49.08 6.40
CA ILE A 939 21.77 48.53 7.29
C ILE A 939 22.17 48.80 8.74
N PHE A 940 21.25 49.39 9.49
CA PHE A 940 21.30 49.57 10.94
C PHE A 940 20.40 48.51 11.57
N ARG A 941 20.96 47.72 12.49
CA ARG A 941 20.30 46.53 13.03
C ARG A 941 20.13 46.63 14.53
N VAL A 942 18.88 46.66 14.99
CA VAL A 942 18.51 46.82 16.39
C VAL A 942 18.16 45.46 16.98
N TYR A 943 19.01 44.92 17.86
CA TYR A 943 18.77 43.70 18.62
C TYR A 943 18.23 44.04 20.02
N SER A 944 17.35 43.18 20.55
CA SER A 944 16.54 43.49 21.74
C SER A 944 15.80 44.83 21.64
N ALA A 945 15.28 45.11 20.44
CA ALA A 945 14.34 46.20 20.22
C ALA A 945 13.13 46.07 21.17
N GLY A 946 12.72 47.17 21.79
CA GLY A 946 11.70 47.21 22.85
C GLY A 946 12.25 47.21 24.28
N ASP A 947 13.54 46.89 24.51
CA ASP A 947 14.19 46.90 25.83
C ASP A 947 15.32 47.94 25.90
N ALA A 948 15.06 49.08 26.55
CA ALA A 948 16.01 50.18 26.67
C ALA A 948 17.29 49.85 27.50
N GLN A 949 17.31 48.74 28.24
CA GLN A 949 18.47 48.30 29.02
C GLN A 949 19.36 47.33 28.23
N ASN A 950 18.77 46.39 27.49
CA ASN A 950 19.50 45.33 26.78
C ASN A 950 19.70 45.60 25.26
N VAL A 951 19.16 46.68 24.71
CA VAL A 951 19.26 47.00 23.29
C VAL A 951 20.71 47.16 22.79
N ARG A 952 20.97 46.62 21.59
CA ARG A 952 22.26 46.71 20.87
C ARG A 952 22.02 47.15 19.44
N LEU A 953 22.73 48.17 18.99
CA LEU A 953 22.75 48.63 17.59
C LEU A 953 24.02 48.15 16.89
N CYS A 954 23.89 47.50 15.74
CA CYS A 954 25.00 47.17 14.86
C CYS A 954 24.83 47.83 13.48
N ARG A 955 25.94 48.23 12.86
CA ARG A 955 25.98 48.74 11.48
C ARG A 955 26.59 47.70 10.54
N ILE A 956 25.97 47.58 9.36
CA ILE A 956 26.50 46.90 8.18
C ILE A 956 26.68 47.97 7.11
N ARG A 957 27.93 48.30 6.78
CA ARG A 957 28.27 49.28 5.73
C ARG A 957 28.34 48.57 4.38
N ASN A 958 27.88 49.20 3.30
CA ASN A 958 28.01 48.67 1.93
C ASN A 958 27.50 47.23 1.77
N LEU A 959 26.18 47.03 1.87
CA LEU A 959 25.56 45.71 1.76
C LEU A 959 26.05 44.95 0.51
N ALA A 960 26.13 45.63 -0.64
CA ALA A 960 26.58 45.06 -1.90
C ALA A 960 27.98 44.41 -1.81
N GLN A 961 28.90 44.98 -1.03
CA GLN A 961 30.21 44.40 -0.78
C GLN A 961 30.13 43.14 0.10
N HIS A 962 29.36 43.15 1.19
CA HIS A 962 29.20 41.96 2.04
C HIS A 962 28.52 40.79 1.31
N LEU A 963 27.63 41.09 0.35
CA LEU A 963 27.06 40.09 -0.56
C LEU A 963 28.11 39.56 -1.53
N HIS A 964 28.87 40.45 -2.18
CA HIS A 964 29.93 40.08 -3.13
C HIS A 964 31.05 39.26 -2.49
N THR A 965 31.47 39.58 -1.27
CA THR A 965 32.49 38.80 -0.51
C THR A 965 31.90 37.58 0.21
N LYS A 966 30.62 37.28 0.03
CA LYS A 966 29.90 36.17 0.70
C LYS A 966 29.98 36.21 2.23
N HIS A 967 30.10 37.41 2.82
CA HIS A 967 30.08 37.65 4.26
C HIS A 967 28.65 37.71 4.83
N LEU A 968 27.66 38.02 3.98
CA LEU A 968 26.23 37.87 4.28
C LEU A 968 25.60 36.91 3.27
N ALA A 969 24.71 36.05 3.75
CA ALA A 969 23.92 35.15 2.93
C ALA A 969 22.53 35.76 2.70
N LEU A 970 22.10 35.82 1.44
CA LEU A 970 20.71 36.09 1.07
C LEU A 970 19.94 34.76 0.98
N TYR A 971 18.67 34.83 1.36
CA TYR A 971 17.69 33.77 1.17
C TYR A 971 16.52 34.39 0.42
N LEU A 972 16.25 33.90 -0.78
CA LEU A 972 15.07 34.32 -1.54
C LEU A 972 13.89 33.47 -1.06
N PHE A 973 12.85 34.11 -0.55
CA PHE A 973 11.57 33.46 -0.32
C PHE A 973 10.78 33.52 -1.65
N VAL A 974 10.26 32.37 -2.07
CA VAL A 974 9.52 32.14 -3.32
C VAL A 974 8.19 31.48 -2.96
#